data_AF-A0A843CU82-F1
#
_entry.id   AF-A0A843CU82-F1
#
_cell.length_a   1.000
_cell.length_b   1.000
_cell.length_c   1.000
_cell.angle_alpha   90.00
_cell.angle_beta   90.00
_cell.angle_gamma   90.00
#
_symmetry.space_group_name_H-M   'P 1'
#
loop_
_entity.id
_entity.type
_entity.pdbx_description
1 polymer ?
#
loop_
_entity_poly.entity_id
_entity_poly.type
_entity_poly.pdbx_seq_one_letter_code
_entity_poly.pdbx_strand_id
1 'polypeptide(L)'
;MSSTENHSLLDSKSIVERYHPGIRLLGAGDESFVFTDDVKVYKIFHTDFSYYEHIGRQIADRFVGLKHLYDVKCEVLDGHTVFIYDYERSRSYSGGMEEELIETLVEFASCGVVSIDIKPSNFRITEKGLKFIDYGHDLKPFSESEFINMVLNAFLCIRYWADPQFIKMSQITRYNWDKEKTKGFIEFFNKAYGRFMENSGSHTHPPFREPNNLWIESVVTRFSADWTKVYCLSDMSDELYISPIHNVEDIKGKDILIITRELDHPPELLDKMRESVRSGSRVLLIARNPFFHGDFSEYRNMMESEGLYFDILAHSEPRPCKGGMRSDYILLEIKNNLTLVDRPEVSRRNEDYIFVICGRNVPAECYMRCWESLDKLRCGRWGAVIIDDASDNGYIDPLIRSTAGRRKRVTYIRNECRKTMLPNLVHAIKDVCTNPNSVIITLDMDDALLNRDALCMVRNEYLRGHDVVSSTSLKKGVRILPYEIDYDDARGEKVGDVWMHLRSFRKYLFDRIDENDFKENGHRIEIFNELTFMIPISEMSSDPIQIKAPLYLWEPRTKDDDSHRAADLHTISLMRSRNPYGEYRVPKVLGEIRPPGMLVNEFSKGDVLIIRHAEKEDRQDYLSTERGITERGERESELFGSCLEHIDLFVCSEIRRTSETAYCMNKGNGGGFNLMIDPLFNALRYDYSKWCELKDKYGYLEILRMWRDNEFKNGELPDFRTYSVSFLEKLLKLSEGKTVCVVTHDHMICVLSSIFKVCKSSNVPYMGGFVLKRDEIVKTLNQMKTQ
;
A
#
# COMPACT_ATOMS: atom_id res chain seq x y z
N MET A 1 -33.20 14.03 9.55
CA MET A 1 -33.32 13.97 8.09
C MET A 1 -33.33 15.39 7.55
N SER A 2 -32.51 15.65 6.53
CA SER A 2 -32.50 16.94 5.81
C SER A 2 -33.77 17.11 4.96
N SER A 3 -34.08 18.34 4.52
CA SER A 3 -35.26 18.59 3.66
C SER A 3 -35.19 17.82 2.33
N THR A 4 -33.99 17.56 1.82
CA THR A 4 -33.71 16.78 0.60
C THR A 4 -33.91 15.27 0.81
N GLU A 5 -33.47 14.69 1.93
CA GLU A 5 -33.71 13.27 2.26
C GLU A 5 -35.19 12.95 2.44
N ASN A 6 -35.95 13.87 3.03
CA ASN A 6 -37.39 13.70 3.18
C ASN A 6 -38.11 13.68 1.82
N HIS A 7 -37.62 14.45 0.84
CA HIS A 7 -38.19 14.47 -0.50
C HIS A 7 -37.86 13.19 -1.28
N SER A 8 -36.63 12.70 -1.22
CA SER A 8 -36.24 11.46 -1.90
C SER A 8 -36.95 10.23 -1.33
N LEU A 9 -37.16 10.18 -0.01
CA LEU A 9 -37.93 9.12 0.65
C LEU A 9 -39.39 9.09 0.19
N LEU A 10 -40.04 10.26 0.13
CA LEU A 10 -41.44 10.36 -0.31
C LEU A 10 -41.61 9.95 -1.78
N ASP A 11 -40.67 10.36 -2.63
CA ASP A 11 -40.67 10.00 -4.04
C ASP A 11 -40.46 8.48 -4.23
N SER A 12 -39.43 7.92 -3.59
CA SER A 12 -39.14 6.49 -3.60
C SER A 12 -40.32 5.65 -3.08
N LYS A 13 -40.97 6.09 -1.99
CA LYS A 13 -42.18 5.43 -1.49
C LYS A 13 -43.30 5.49 -2.52
N SER A 14 -43.55 6.65 -3.12
CA SER A 14 -44.64 6.84 -4.10
C SER A 14 -44.45 5.98 -5.34
N ILE A 15 -43.21 5.78 -5.78
CA ILE A 15 -42.87 4.88 -6.89
C ILE A 15 -43.20 3.45 -6.51
N VAL A 16 -42.65 2.91 -5.41
CA VAL A 16 -42.87 1.51 -5.03
C VAL A 16 -44.35 1.23 -4.73
N GLU A 17 -45.04 2.14 -4.02
CA GLU A 17 -46.47 1.99 -3.67
C GLU A 17 -47.39 1.89 -4.90
N ARG A 18 -47.01 2.52 -6.03
CA ARG A 18 -47.79 2.46 -7.28
C ARG A 18 -47.82 1.05 -7.87
N TYR A 19 -46.73 0.31 -7.75
CA TYR A 19 -46.58 -1.06 -8.26
C TYR A 19 -46.90 -2.11 -7.19
N HIS A 20 -46.68 -1.79 -5.92
CA HIS A 20 -46.85 -2.66 -4.76
C HIS A 20 -47.58 -1.91 -3.65
N PRO A 21 -48.94 -1.95 -3.61
CA PRO A 21 -49.71 -1.22 -2.61
C PRO A 21 -49.60 -1.86 -1.23
N GLY A 22 -49.71 -1.04 -0.18
CA GLY A 22 -49.69 -1.48 1.22
C GLY A 22 -48.29 -1.55 1.83
N ILE A 23 -47.30 -0.85 1.26
CA ILE A 23 -45.93 -0.93 1.74
C ILE A 23 -45.68 -0.08 2.99
N ARG A 24 -44.75 -0.56 3.82
CA ARG A 24 -44.21 0.17 4.97
C ARG A 24 -42.69 0.23 4.92
N LEU A 25 -42.13 1.31 5.46
CA LEU A 25 -40.68 1.50 5.54
C LEU A 25 -40.06 0.52 6.54
N LEU A 26 -39.01 -0.18 6.12
CA LEU A 26 -38.15 -1.03 6.95
C LEU A 26 -36.85 -0.34 7.35
N GLY A 27 -36.29 0.47 6.46
CA GLY A 27 -35.01 1.13 6.70
C GLY A 27 -34.70 2.20 5.65
N ALA A 28 -33.80 3.10 6.02
CA ALA A 28 -33.26 4.14 5.15
C ALA A 28 -31.73 4.13 5.29
N GLY A 29 -31.03 4.11 4.17
CA GLY A 29 -29.57 4.24 4.09
C GLY A 29 -29.17 5.36 3.15
N ASP A 30 -27.87 5.55 2.98
CA ASP A 30 -27.31 6.66 2.18
C ASP A 30 -27.59 6.54 0.67
N GLU A 31 -27.84 5.32 0.18
CA GLU A 31 -28.00 5.00 -1.24
C GLU A 31 -29.40 4.51 -1.60
N SER A 32 -30.18 4.06 -0.61
CA SER A 32 -31.45 3.36 -0.83
C SER A 32 -32.43 3.44 0.33
N PHE A 33 -33.70 3.27 -0.01
CA PHE A 33 -34.79 3.06 0.94
C PHE A 33 -35.33 1.64 0.82
N VAL A 34 -35.67 1.03 1.94
CA VAL A 34 -36.13 -0.37 2.01
C VAL A 34 -37.57 -0.41 2.50
N PHE A 35 -38.46 -0.98 1.69
CA PHE A 35 -39.88 -1.13 1.99
C PHE A 35 -40.29 -2.60 2.03
N THR A 36 -41.45 -2.90 2.61
CA THR A 36 -42.08 -4.23 2.56
C THR A 36 -43.59 -4.13 2.54
N ASP A 37 -44.24 -5.07 1.89
CA ASP A 37 -45.68 -5.36 1.95
C ASP A 37 -45.99 -6.56 2.88
N ASP A 38 -45.05 -6.91 3.76
CA ASP A 38 -45.04 -8.11 4.62
C ASP A 38 -44.91 -9.46 3.88
N VAL A 39 -44.68 -9.45 2.55
CA VAL A 39 -44.41 -10.64 1.74
C VAL A 39 -43.04 -10.54 1.05
N LYS A 40 -42.72 -9.38 0.49
CA LYS A 40 -41.46 -9.06 -0.20
C LYS A 40 -40.80 -7.84 0.43
N VAL A 41 -39.50 -7.73 0.20
CA VAL A 41 -38.70 -6.53 0.47
C VAL A 41 -38.41 -5.84 -0.86
N TYR A 42 -38.53 -4.51 -0.86
CA TYR A 42 -38.25 -3.63 -2.00
C TYR A 42 -37.17 -2.62 -1.59
N LYS A 43 -35.93 -2.84 -2.04
CA LYS A 43 -34.82 -1.91 -1.84
C LYS A 43 -34.67 -1.04 -3.10
N ILE A 44 -35.19 0.19 -3.04
CA ILE A 44 -35.13 1.16 -4.14
C ILE A 44 -33.92 2.08 -3.95
N PHE A 45 -33.07 2.15 -4.96
CA PHE A 45 -31.93 3.06 -4.98
C PHE A 45 -32.38 4.44 -5.44
N HIS A 46 -31.85 5.49 -4.81
CA HIS A 46 -32.18 6.89 -5.14
C HIS A 46 -30.98 7.66 -5.73
N THR A 47 -29.88 6.97 -6.02
CA THR A 47 -28.69 7.44 -6.75
C THR A 47 -28.15 6.34 -7.65
N ASP A 48 -27.29 6.70 -8.62
CA ASP A 48 -26.51 5.78 -9.46
C ASP A 48 -27.29 4.58 -10.04
N PHE A 49 -28.49 4.81 -10.57
CA PHE A 49 -29.41 3.75 -10.99
C PHE A 49 -28.78 2.73 -11.97
N SER A 50 -28.02 3.22 -12.97
CA SER A 50 -27.33 2.39 -13.97
C SER A 50 -26.28 1.47 -13.33
N TYR A 51 -25.57 1.96 -12.31
CA TYR A 51 -24.61 1.18 -11.52
C TYR A 51 -25.33 0.03 -10.82
N TYR A 52 -26.40 0.32 -10.08
CA TYR A 52 -27.13 -0.70 -9.33
C TYR A 52 -27.90 -1.66 -10.23
N GLU A 53 -28.38 -1.22 -11.39
CA GLU A 53 -29.02 -2.10 -12.37
C GLU A 53 -28.01 -3.14 -12.88
N HIS A 54 -26.77 -2.73 -13.15
CA HIS A 54 -25.72 -3.67 -13.56
C HIS A 54 -25.39 -4.69 -12.46
N ILE A 55 -25.25 -4.24 -11.21
CA ILE A 55 -25.03 -5.15 -10.08
C ILE A 55 -26.23 -6.10 -9.92
N GLY A 56 -27.45 -5.54 -9.94
CA GLY A 56 -28.71 -6.25 -9.80
C GLY A 56 -28.89 -7.37 -10.82
N ARG A 57 -28.58 -7.10 -12.09
CA ARG A 57 -28.63 -8.10 -13.16
C ARG A 57 -27.62 -9.24 -12.99
N GLN A 58 -26.50 -9.01 -12.31
CA GLN A 58 -25.49 -10.04 -12.06
C GLN A 58 -25.73 -10.87 -10.81
N ILE A 59 -26.45 -10.31 -9.82
CA ILE A 59 -26.88 -11.06 -8.64
C ILE A 59 -28.23 -11.76 -8.85
N ALA A 60 -29.02 -11.33 -9.85
CA ALA A 60 -30.18 -12.07 -10.32
C ALA A 60 -29.77 -13.51 -10.64
N ASP A 61 -30.46 -14.47 -10.02
CA ASP A 61 -30.20 -15.91 -10.09
C ASP A 61 -28.87 -16.39 -9.48
N ARG A 62 -27.99 -15.49 -9.00
CA ARG A 62 -26.69 -15.86 -8.41
C ARG A 62 -26.83 -16.52 -7.05
N PHE A 63 -27.88 -16.20 -6.31
CA PHE A 63 -28.08 -16.65 -4.92
C PHE A 63 -29.26 -17.61 -4.75
N VAL A 64 -29.75 -18.17 -5.84
CA VAL A 64 -30.90 -19.10 -5.82
C VAL A 64 -30.56 -20.34 -5.00
N GLY A 65 -31.47 -20.68 -4.07
CA GLY A 65 -31.35 -21.87 -3.23
C GLY A 65 -30.34 -21.76 -2.08
N LEU A 66 -29.68 -20.61 -1.91
CA LEU A 66 -28.75 -20.38 -0.82
C LEU A 66 -29.50 -20.13 0.50
N LYS A 67 -28.88 -20.56 1.60
CA LYS A 67 -29.48 -20.52 2.93
C LYS A 67 -29.34 -19.14 3.54
N HIS A 68 -28.19 -18.48 3.41
CA HIS A 68 -27.91 -17.22 4.10
C HIS A 68 -28.06 -15.99 3.20
N LEU A 69 -27.96 -16.17 1.90
CA LEU A 69 -28.25 -15.14 0.90
C LEU A 69 -29.70 -15.29 0.39
N TYR A 70 -30.37 -14.16 0.13
CA TYR A 70 -31.65 -14.14 -0.56
C TYR A 70 -31.44 -14.21 -2.07
N ASP A 71 -32.39 -14.87 -2.75
CA ASP A 71 -32.57 -14.73 -4.19
C ASP A 71 -33.10 -13.32 -4.51
N VAL A 72 -32.22 -12.48 -5.05
CA VAL A 72 -32.50 -11.07 -5.33
C VAL A 72 -32.87 -10.89 -6.79
N LYS A 73 -34.05 -10.36 -7.05
CA LYS A 73 -34.46 -9.90 -8.38
C LYS A 73 -34.14 -8.41 -8.55
N CYS A 74 -33.86 -8.01 -9.78
CA CYS A 74 -33.63 -6.62 -10.14
C CYS A 74 -34.72 -6.16 -11.11
N GLU A 75 -35.45 -5.11 -10.74
CA GLU A 75 -36.45 -4.46 -11.58
C GLU A 75 -36.14 -2.96 -11.71
N VAL A 76 -36.68 -2.33 -12.76
CA VAL A 76 -36.61 -0.88 -12.97
C VAL A 76 -38.02 -0.31 -12.92
N LEU A 77 -38.32 0.47 -11.88
CA LEU A 77 -39.62 1.10 -11.65
C LEU A 77 -39.45 2.62 -11.82
N ASP A 78 -40.16 3.21 -12.78
CA ASP A 78 -40.07 4.65 -13.08
C ASP A 78 -38.61 5.16 -13.20
N GLY A 79 -37.75 4.37 -13.85
CA GLY A 79 -36.33 4.70 -14.04
C GLY A 79 -35.44 4.46 -12.81
N HIS A 80 -35.99 3.99 -11.69
CA HIS A 80 -35.24 3.65 -10.48
C HIS A 80 -34.99 2.15 -10.41
N THR A 81 -33.77 1.78 -10.04
CA THR A 81 -33.42 0.37 -9.78
C THR A 81 -33.99 -0.08 -8.45
N VAL A 82 -34.66 -1.23 -8.45
CA VAL A 82 -35.28 -1.84 -7.27
C VAL A 82 -34.84 -3.29 -7.14
N PHE A 83 -34.24 -3.62 -6.00
CA PHE A 83 -33.95 -5.01 -5.63
C PHE A 83 -35.11 -5.60 -4.85
N ILE A 84 -35.56 -6.79 -5.24
CA ILE A 84 -36.75 -7.45 -4.70
C ILE A 84 -36.38 -8.85 -4.21
N TYR A 85 -36.71 -9.16 -2.96
CA TYR A 85 -36.48 -10.48 -2.35
C TYR A 85 -37.52 -10.80 -1.27
N ASP A 86 -37.51 -12.03 -0.73
CA ASP A 86 -38.49 -12.47 0.27
C ASP A 86 -38.39 -11.68 1.59
N TYR A 87 -39.54 -11.28 2.13
CA TYR A 87 -39.61 -10.77 3.48
C TYR A 87 -39.73 -11.91 4.49
N GLU A 88 -38.84 -11.95 5.47
CA GLU A 88 -38.94 -12.81 6.63
C GLU A 88 -39.00 -11.97 7.92
N ARG A 89 -39.91 -12.33 8.83
CA ARG A 89 -39.89 -11.77 10.18
C ARG A 89 -38.56 -12.13 10.84
N SER A 90 -37.90 -11.11 11.38
CA SER A 90 -36.54 -11.25 11.89
C SER A 90 -36.23 -10.27 13.00
N ARG A 91 -35.24 -10.61 13.81
CA ARG A 91 -34.62 -9.70 14.79
C ARG A 91 -33.23 -9.29 14.35
N SER A 92 -32.72 -8.20 14.94
CA SER A 92 -31.34 -7.75 14.71
C SER A 92 -30.35 -8.81 15.14
N TYR A 93 -29.23 -8.92 14.43
CA TYR A 93 -28.13 -9.76 14.84
C TYR A 93 -27.60 -9.34 16.22
N SER A 94 -27.31 -10.32 17.05
CA SER A 94 -26.93 -10.13 18.46
C SER A 94 -25.66 -10.90 18.83
N GLY A 95 -24.74 -11.09 17.87
CA GLY A 95 -23.48 -11.81 18.06
C GLY A 95 -23.59 -13.33 17.93
N GLY A 96 -22.44 -14.01 18.00
CA GLY A 96 -22.36 -15.47 17.90
C GLY A 96 -22.65 -16.02 16.50
N MET A 97 -23.28 -17.20 16.43
CA MET A 97 -23.64 -17.88 15.17
C MET A 97 -22.44 -18.15 14.24
N GLU A 98 -21.32 -18.59 14.82
CA GLU A 98 -20.06 -18.82 14.09
C GLU A 98 -20.25 -19.70 12.85
N GLU A 99 -20.95 -20.84 12.99
CA GLU A 99 -21.18 -21.77 11.88
C GLU A 99 -21.96 -21.13 10.73
N GLU A 100 -23.06 -20.42 11.03
CA GLU A 100 -23.90 -19.80 10.02
C GLU A 100 -23.21 -18.61 9.34
N LEU A 101 -22.36 -17.87 10.07
CA LEU A 101 -21.50 -16.85 9.47
C LEU A 101 -20.47 -17.47 8.53
N ILE A 102 -19.83 -18.58 8.92
CA ILE A 102 -18.91 -19.30 8.04
C ILE A 102 -19.63 -19.81 6.79
N GLU A 103 -20.81 -20.40 6.94
CA GLU A 103 -21.65 -20.82 5.81
C GLU A 103 -21.97 -19.63 4.89
N THR A 104 -22.31 -18.47 5.44
CA THR A 104 -22.53 -17.23 4.65
C THR A 104 -21.28 -16.80 3.87
N LEU A 105 -20.09 -16.84 4.49
CA LEU A 105 -18.83 -16.49 3.84
C LEU A 105 -18.50 -17.44 2.68
N VAL A 106 -18.76 -18.74 2.88
CA VAL A 106 -18.59 -19.78 1.84
C VAL A 106 -19.59 -19.57 0.71
N GLU A 107 -20.85 -19.25 1.00
CA GLU A 107 -21.87 -18.93 -0.03
C GLU A 107 -21.43 -17.76 -0.92
N PHE A 108 -20.93 -16.67 -0.34
CA PHE A 108 -20.36 -15.56 -1.11
C PHE A 108 -19.23 -16.03 -2.04
N ALA A 109 -18.22 -16.72 -1.48
CA ALA A 109 -17.05 -17.16 -2.22
C ALA A 109 -17.39 -18.15 -3.35
N SER A 110 -18.28 -19.11 -3.09
CA SER A 110 -18.78 -20.07 -4.09
C SER A 110 -19.51 -19.38 -5.23
N CYS A 111 -20.16 -18.24 -4.96
CA CYS A 111 -20.78 -17.40 -5.98
C CYS A 111 -19.82 -16.44 -6.69
N GLY A 112 -18.51 -16.48 -6.41
CA GLY A 112 -17.51 -15.61 -7.04
C GLY A 112 -17.58 -14.16 -6.60
N VAL A 113 -18.14 -13.91 -5.42
CA VAL A 113 -18.32 -12.57 -4.86
C VAL A 113 -17.82 -12.50 -3.42
N VAL A 114 -17.53 -11.29 -2.96
CA VAL A 114 -17.28 -10.95 -1.56
C VAL A 114 -18.01 -9.66 -1.23
N SER A 115 -18.32 -9.45 0.06
CA SER A 115 -18.79 -8.17 0.57
C SER A 115 -17.67 -7.48 1.34
N ILE A 116 -17.31 -6.26 0.93
CA ILE A 116 -16.23 -5.49 1.58
C ILE A 116 -16.72 -4.74 2.84
N ASP A 117 -18.04 -4.69 3.07
CA ASP A 117 -18.68 -4.07 4.23
C ASP A 117 -19.48 -5.08 5.07
N ILE A 118 -18.78 -6.00 5.73
CA ILE A 118 -19.40 -6.88 6.72
C ILE A 118 -19.49 -6.16 8.07
N LYS A 119 -20.71 -5.95 8.55
CA LYS A 119 -21.02 -5.34 9.85
C LYS A 119 -22.30 -5.94 10.46
N PRO A 120 -22.51 -5.85 11.78
CA PRO A 120 -23.66 -6.46 12.46
C PRO A 120 -25.03 -6.08 11.87
N SER A 121 -25.20 -4.84 11.42
CA SER A 121 -26.46 -4.36 10.84
C SER A 121 -26.84 -5.05 9.52
N ASN A 122 -25.89 -5.71 8.87
CA ASN A 122 -26.09 -6.34 7.57
C ASN A 122 -26.69 -7.75 7.71
N PHE A 123 -26.85 -8.22 8.95
CA PHE A 123 -27.40 -9.53 9.27
C PHE A 123 -28.70 -9.43 10.08
N ARG A 124 -29.60 -10.37 9.80
CA ARG A 124 -30.86 -10.59 10.51
C ARG A 124 -30.94 -12.04 10.96
N ILE A 125 -31.58 -12.27 12.11
CA ILE A 125 -31.88 -13.62 12.60
C ILE A 125 -33.36 -13.89 12.34
N THR A 126 -33.66 -14.81 11.43
CA THR A 126 -35.02 -15.29 11.11
C THR A 126 -35.29 -16.62 11.84
N GLU A 127 -36.50 -17.18 11.69
CA GLU A 127 -36.79 -18.53 12.19
C GLU A 127 -35.94 -19.62 11.52
N LYS A 128 -35.45 -19.35 10.30
CA LYS A 128 -34.62 -20.29 9.51
C LYS A 128 -33.12 -20.13 9.74
N GLY A 129 -32.70 -19.13 10.51
CA GLY A 129 -31.30 -18.85 10.80
C GLY A 129 -30.85 -17.44 10.40
N LEU A 130 -29.56 -17.29 10.15
CA LEU A 130 -28.91 -16.05 9.78
C LEU A 130 -29.17 -15.70 8.31
N LYS A 131 -29.52 -14.44 8.04
CA LYS A 131 -29.70 -13.91 6.69
C LYS A 131 -28.94 -12.61 6.51
N PHE A 132 -28.22 -12.47 5.39
CA PHE A 132 -27.61 -11.23 4.96
C PHE A 132 -28.64 -10.38 4.19
N ILE A 133 -28.62 -9.05 4.36
CA ILE A 133 -29.64 -8.16 3.77
C ILE A 133 -29.07 -6.97 2.97
N ASP A 134 -27.75 -6.78 2.97
CA ASP A 134 -27.13 -5.57 2.40
C ASP A 134 -26.53 -5.77 1.00
N TYR A 135 -27.41 -5.86 0.00
CA TYR A 135 -27.02 -5.99 -1.41
C TYR A 135 -26.80 -4.62 -2.05
N GLY A 136 -25.66 -4.40 -2.71
CA GLY A 136 -25.34 -3.10 -3.33
C GLY A 136 -23.88 -2.95 -3.75
N HIS A 137 -23.35 -1.73 -3.62
CA HIS A 137 -22.02 -1.32 -4.06
C HIS A 137 -20.87 -2.13 -3.43
N ASP A 138 -21.06 -2.62 -2.21
CA ASP A 138 -20.03 -3.33 -1.46
C ASP A 138 -19.84 -4.80 -1.90
N LEU A 139 -20.64 -5.29 -2.84
CA LEU A 139 -20.34 -6.54 -3.52
C LEU A 139 -19.21 -6.34 -4.53
N LYS A 140 -18.17 -7.17 -4.42
CA LYS A 140 -16.97 -7.13 -5.26
C LYS A 140 -16.64 -8.53 -5.81
N PRO A 141 -15.90 -8.63 -6.92
CA PRO A 141 -15.38 -9.90 -7.40
C PRO A 141 -14.55 -10.60 -6.31
N PHE A 142 -14.65 -11.91 -6.23
CA PHE A 142 -13.85 -12.68 -5.28
C PHE A 142 -12.35 -12.51 -5.57
N SER A 143 -11.58 -12.26 -4.51
CA SER A 143 -10.12 -12.42 -4.48
C SER A 143 -9.73 -12.88 -3.08
N GLU A 144 -8.58 -13.55 -2.93
CA GLU A 144 -8.11 -14.00 -1.62
C GLU A 144 -7.90 -12.84 -0.64
N SER A 145 -7.46 -11.69 -1.16
CA SER A 145 -7.24 -10.47 -0.38
C SER A 145 -8.56 -9.93 0.20
N GLU A 146 -9.59 -9.78 -0.64
CA GLU A 146 -10.89 -9.28 -0.18
C GLU A 146 -11.63 -10.33 0.65
N PHE A 147 -11.42 -11.63 0.39
CA PHE A 147 -11.97 -12.70 1.21
C PHE A 147 -11.41 -12.68 2.64
N ILE A 148 -10.10 -12.51 2.83
CA ILE A 148 -9.49 -12.34 4.17
C ILE A 148 -10.14 -11.17 4.91
N ASN A 149 -10.34 -10.02 4.24
CA ASN A 149 -10.96 -8.85 4.84
C ASN A 149 -12.42 -9.10 5.24
N MET A 150 -13.19 -9.78 4.38
CA MET A 150 -14.57 -10.17 4.64
C MET A 150 -14.65 -11.10 5.86
N VAL A 151 -13.79 -12.12 5.91
CA VAL A 151 -13.70 -13.09 7.02
C VAL A 151 -13.28 -12.40 8.32
N LEU A 152 -12.33 -11.46 8.29
CA LEU A 152 -11.90 -10.70 9.47
C LEU A 152 -13.05 -9.86 10.04
N ASN A 153 -13.80 -9.18 9.19
CA ASN A 153 -14.96 -8.42 9.64
C ASN A 153 -16.05 -9.32 10.22
N ALA A 154 -16.31 -10.50 9.63
CA ALA A 154 -17.25 -11.47 10.18
C ALA A 154 -16.78 -12.02 11.55
N PHE A 155 -15.49 -12.31 11.67
CA PHE A 155 -14.85 -12.72 12.92
C PHE A 155 -14.99 -11.68 14.03
N LEU A 156 -14.86 -10.40 13.68
CA LEU A 156 -15.10 -9.28 14.58
C LEU A 156 -16.59 -9.11 14.91
N CYS A 157 -17.51 -9.35 13.97
CA CYS A 157 -18.95 -9.32 14.24
C CYS A 157 -19.33 -10.31 15.34
N ILE A 158 -18.77 -11.52 15.35
CA ILE A 158 -19.06 -12.52 16.38
C ILE A 158 -18.79 -11.99 17.80
N ARG A 159 -17.68 -11.24 17.97
CA ARG A 159 -17.13 -10.83 19.28
C ARG A 159 -17.56 -9.43 19.71
N TYR A 160 -17.66 -8.52 18.76
CA TYR A 160 -17.78 -7.08 19.00
C TYR A 160 -19.05 -6.48 18.38
N TRP A 161 -20.09 -7.30 18.12
CA TRP A 161 -21.33 -6.85 17.48
C TRP A 161 -22.01 -5.64 18.17
N ALA A 162 -21.86 -5.54 19.50
CA ALA A 162 -22.47 -4.50 20.31
C ALA A 162 -21.62 -3.22 20.40
N ASP A 163 -20.42 -3.19 19.81
CA ASP A 163 -19.56 -2.00 19.83
C ASP A 163 -20.20 -0.88 18.98
N PRO A 164 -20.58 0.26 19.58
CA PRO A 164 -21.19 1.38 18.83
C PRO A 164 -20.22 2.02 17.82
N GLN A 165 -18.92 1.75 17.94
CA GLN A 165 -17.88 2.19 17.01
C GLN A 165 -17.31 1.03 16.18
N PHE A 166 -18.08 -0.05 15.97
CA PHE A 166 -17.66 -1.25 15.25
C PHE A 166 -16.89 -0.95 13.95
N ILE A 167 -17.40 -0.06 13.10
CA ILE A 167 -16.79 0.29 11.81
C ILE A 167 -15.38 0.86 12.03
N LYS A 168 -15.22 1.80 12.95
CA LYS A 168 -13.93 2.41 13.27
C LYS A 168 -12.99 1.38 13.88
N MET A 169 -13.49 0.54 14.79
CA MET A 169 -12.74 -0.55 15.41
C MET A 169 -12.24 -1.56 14.37
N SER A 170 -13.08 -1.98 13.41
CA SER A 170 -12.70 -2.93 12.37
C SER A 170 -11.68 -2.34 11.41
N GLN A 171 -11.82 -1.06 11.05
CA GLN A 171 -10.84 -0.34 10.23
C GLN A 171 -9.48 -0.23 10.94
N ILE A 172 -9.46 0.11 12.23
CA ILE A 172 -8.21 0.17 13.01
C ILE A 172 -7.58 -1.22 13.09
N THR A 173 -8.37 -2.26 13.42
CA THR A 173 -7.90 -3.64 13.52
C THR A 173 -7.29 -4.12 12.19
N ARG A 174 -7.92 -3.79 11.05
CA ARG A 174 -7.38 -4.07 9.71
C ARG A 174 -6.10 -3.31 9.40
N TYR A 175 -5.87 -2.15 10.00
CA TYR A 175 -4.70 -1.33 9.76
C TYR A 175 -3.50 -1.73 10.63
N ASN A 176 -3.73 -2.10 11.88
CA ASN A 176 -2.67 -2.37 12.86
C ASN A 176 -2.54 -3.85 13.25
N TRP A 177 -3.42 -4.71 12.77
CA TRP A 177 -3.55 -6.10 13.19
C TRP A 177 -3.52 -6.26 14.72
N ASP A 178 -4.49 -5.62 15.39
CA ASP A 178 -4.63 -5.66 16.84
C ASP A 178 -4.61 -7.10 17.37
N LYS A 179 -3.54 -7.46 18.09
CA LYS A 179 -3.26 -8.84 18.54
C LYS A 179 -4.36 -9.39 19.45
N GLU A 180 -4.96 -8.55 20.29
CA GLU A 180 -6.04 -8.98 21.18
C GLU A 180 -7.34 -9.22 20.40
N LYS A 181 -7.66 -8.33 19.46
CA LYS A 181 -8.89 -8.45 18.65
C LYS A 181 -8.81 -9.56 17.61
N THR A 182 -7.61 -9.92 17.16
CA THR A 182 -7.38 -10.96 16.13
C THR A 182 -7.02 -12.33 16.72
N LYS A 183 -7.01 -12.48 18.05
CA LYS A 183 -6.73 -13.75 18.72
C LYS A 183 -7.74 -14.84 18.34
N GLY A 184 -7.26 -15.90 17.67
CA GLY A 184 -8.07 -17.00 17.15
C GLY A 184 -8.56 -16.81 15.70
N PHE A 185 -8.12 -15.75 15.02
CA PHE A 185 -8.54 -15.45 13.65
C PHE A 185 -8.06 -16.50 12.64
N ILE A 186 -6.82 -16.98 12.75
CA ILE A 186 -6.22 -17.92 11.79
C ILE A 186 -7.02 -19.22 11.75
N GLU A 187 -7.43 -19.74 12.90
CA GLU A 187 -8.25 -20.94 13.00
C GLU A 187 -9.63 -20.74 12.36
N PHE A 188 -10.27 -19.59 12.64
CA PHE A 188 -11.55 -19.25 12.05
C PHE A 188 -11.47 -19.09 10.53
N PHE A 189 -10.44 -18.39 10.03
CA PHE A 189 -10.21 -18.25 8.60
C PHE A 189 -9.97 -19.60 7.93
N ASN A 190 -9.10 -20.43 8.50
CA ASN A 190 -8.79 -21.74 7.93
C ASN A 190 -10.00 -22.67 7.87
N LYS A 191 -10.92 -22.55 8.84
CA LYS A 191 -12.20 -23.27 8.81
C LYS A 191 -13.11 -22.79 7.67
N ALA A 192 -13.24 -21.47 7.46
CA ALA A 192 -14.05 -20.94 6.37
C ALA A 192 -13.44 -21.22 4.99
N TYR A 193 -12.14 -20.95 4.84
CA TYR A 193 -11.42 -21.15 3.59
C TYR A 193 -11.32 -22.64 3.22
N GLY A 194 -11.09 -23.53 4.19
CA GLY A 194 -11.10 -24.98 3.99
C GLY A 194 -12.43 -25.49 3.44
N ARG A 195 -13.57 -25.05 4.01
CA ARG A 195 -14.91 -25.41 3.50
C ARG A 195 -15.16 -24.90 2.09
N PHE A 196 -14.69 -23.70 1.77
CA PHE A 196 -14.78 -23.17 0.41
C PHE A 196 -13.97 -24.02 -0.57
N MET A 197 -12.77 -24.47 -0.18
CA MET A 197 -11.93 -25.34 -1.02
C MET A 197 -12.52 -26.75 -1.22
N GLU A 198 -13.14 -27.34 -0.18
CA GLU A 198 -13.79 -28.66 -0.25
C GLU A 198 -14.97 -28.70 -1.23
N ASN A 199 -15.73 -27.60 -1.35
CA ASN A 199 -16.90 -27.50 -2.22
C ASN A 199 -16.55 -27.28 -3.72
N SER A 200 -15.34 -27.68 -4.14
CA SER A 200 -14.72 -27.43 -5.45
C SER A 200 -14.65 -25.93 -5.75
N GLY A 201 -13.49 -25.31 -5.50
CA GLY A 201 -13.22 -23.87 -5.72
C GLY A 201 -13.45 -23.29 -7.13
N SER A 202 -14.29 -23.91 -7.96
CA SER A 202 -14.90 -23.35 -9.15
C SER A 202 -16.15 -22.55 -8.77
N HIS A 203 -16.15 -21.27 -9.14
CA HIS A 203 -17.36 -20.45 -9.07
C HIS A 203 -18.48 -21.07 -9.91
N THR A 204 -19.68 -21.18 -9.35
CA THR A 204 -20.85 -21.74 -10.04
C THR A 204 -21.49 -20.77 -11.04
N HIS A 205 -21.00 -19.53 -11.08
CA HIS A 205 -21.55 -18.44 -11.87
C HIS A 205 -20.48 -17.78 -12.75
N PRO A 206 -20.88 -17.08 -13.83
CA PRO A 206 -19.99 -16.17 -14.54
C PRO A 206 -19.35 -15.17 -13.57
N PRO A 207 -18.11 -14.74 -13.81
CA PRO A 207 -17.46 -13.76 -12.95
C PRO A 207 -18.27 -12.49 -12.81
N PHE A 208 -18.29 -12.05 -11.56
CA PHE A 208 -18.93 -10.82 -11.17
C PHE A 208 -18.08 -9.64 -11.65
N ARG A 209 -18.72 -8.65 -12.25
CA ARG A 209 -18.09 -7.50 -12.90
C ARG A 209 -18.56 -6.21 -12.25
N GLU A 210 -17.67 -5.24 -12.13
CA GLU A 210 -18.05 -3.90 -11.68
C GLU A 210 -18.55 -3.06 -12.87
N PRO A 211 -19.50 -2.11 -12.70
CA PRO A 211 -20.08 -1.33 -13.80
C PRO A 211 -19.10 -0.57 -14.70
N ASN A 212 -17.92 -0.25 -14.18
CA ASN A 212 -16.85 0.35 -14.97
C ASN A 212 -16.38 -0.53 -16.13
N ASN A 213 -16.53 -1.85 -15.98
CA ASN A 213 -16.18 -2.86 -16.95
C ASN A 213 -17.10 -2.78 -18.18
N LEU A 214 -18.40 -2.55 -17.96
CA LEU A 214 -19.37 -2.35 -19.04
C LEU A 214 -19.08 -1.13 -19.90
N TRP A 215 -18.65 -0.02 -19.28
CA TRP A 215 -18.35 1.18 -20.06
C TRP A 215 -17.23 0.88 -21.05
N ILE A 216 -16.18 0.20 -20.59
CA ILE A 216 -15.07 -0.20 -21.46
C ILE A 216 -15.60 -1.13 -22.56
N GLU A 217 -16.38 -2.15 -22.22
CA GLU A 217 -17.04 -3.06 -23.16
C GLU A 217 -17.88 -2.32 -24.23
N SER A 218 -18.64 -1.30 -23.81
CA SER A 218 -19.47 -0.47 -24.68
C SER A 218 -18.62 0.41 -25.61
N VAL A 219 -17.50 0.92 -25.11
CA VAL A 219 -16.55 1.70 -25.90
C VAL A 219 -15.86 0.80 -26.91
N VAL A 220 -15.42 -0.39 -26.51
CA VAL A 220 -14.89 -1.40 -27.42
C VAL A 220 -15.92 -1.66 -28.52
N THR A 221 -17.16 -1.95 -28.17
CA THR A 221 -18.23 -2.25 -29.13
C THR A 221 -18.54 -1.08 -30.07
N ARG A 222 -18.57 0.15 -29.55
CA ARG A 222 -18.95 1.36 -30.30
C ARG A 222 -17.85 1.88 -31.20
N PHE A 223 -16.60 1.79 -30.78
CA PHE A 223 -15.46 2.38 -31.47
C PHE A 223 -14.62 1.38 -32.25
N SER A 224 -14.96 0.08 -32.17
CA SER A 224 -14.36 -0.99 -32.98
C SER A 224 -15.27 -1.38 -34.15
N ALA A 225 -14.66 -1.62 -35.31
CA ALA A 225 -15.29 -2.31 -36.44
C ALA A 225 -14.79 -3.77 -36.50
N ASP A 226 -15.33 -4.58 -37.42
CA ASP A 226 -14.95 -6.00 -37.59
C ASP A 226 -13.44 -6.23 -37.82
N TRP A 227 -12.73 -5.21 -38.31
CA TRP A 227 -11.28 -5.23 -38.53
C TRP A 227 -10.46 -4.55 -37.43
N THR A 228 -11.11 -3.95 -36.43
CA THR A 228 -10.44 -3.33 -35.29
C THR A 228 -9.93 -4.40 -34.37
N LYS A 229 -8.64 -4.41 -34.12
CA LYS A 229 -8.01 -5.37 -33.21
C LYS A 229 -7.93 -4.74 -31.83
N VAL A 230 -8.56 -5.42 -30.86
CA VAL A 230 -8.66 -4.98 -29.47
C VAL A 230 -7.62 -5.73 -28.64
N TYR A 231 -6.92 -4.99 -27.80
CA TYR A 231 -5.73 -5.43 -27.10
C TYR A 231 -5.78 -4.97 -25.64
N CYS A 232 -5.44 -5.84 -24.70
CA CYS A 232 -5.38 -5.49 -23.27
C CYS A 232 -3.96 -5.67 -22.74
N LEU A 233 -3.38 -4.61 -22.16
CA LEU A 233 -1.97 -4.56 -21.71
C LEU A 233 -1.77 -4.75 -20.20
N SER A 234 -2.85 -4.68 -19.43
CA SER A 234 -2.87 -5.00 -18.00
C SER A 234 -3.81 -6.17 -17.78
N ASP A 235 -3.60 -6.94 -16.70
CA ASP A 235 -4.61 -7.86 -16.18
C ASP A 235 -5.84 -7.08 -15.69
N MET A 236 -6.65 -6.68 -16.66
CA MET A 236 -8.02 -6.25 -16.51
C MET A 236 -8.92 -7.46 -16.77
N SER A 237 -8.45 -8.71 -16.58
CA SER A 237 -9.24 -9.90 -16.92
C SER A 237 -10.46 -10.07 -16.02
N ASP A 238 -10.41 -9.55 -14.79
CA ASP A 238 -11.58 -9.37 -13.93
C ASP A 238 -12.55 -8.30 -14.47
N GLU A 239 -12.07 -7.43 -15.38
CA GLU A 239 -12.84 -6.36 -15.98
C GLU A 239 -13.34 -6.68 -17.40
N LEU A 240 -12.58 -7.37 -18.26
CA LEU A 240 -12.99 -7.66 -19.63
C LEU A 240 -12.42 -9.00 -20.10
N TYR A 241 -13.32 -9.86 -20.58
CA TYR A 241 -12.98 -11.09 -21.28
C TYR A 241 -12.54 -10.82 -22.71
N ILE A 242 -11.37 -10.21 -22.87
CA ILE A 242 -10.70 -10.10 -24.16
C ILE A 242 -9.31 -10.71 -23.97
N SER A 243 -8.94 -11.65 -24.84
CA SER A 243 -7.68 -12.40 -24.75
C SER A 243 -6.51 -11.43 -24.51
N PRO A 244 -5.73 -11.60 -23.43
CA PRO A 244 -4.59 -10.74 -23.15
C PRO A 244 -3.58 -10.83 -24.31
N ILE A 245 -2.90 -9.72 -24.60
CA ILE A 245 -1.75 -9.80 -25.51
C ILE A 245 -0.66 -10.56 -24.79
N HIS A 246 -0.21 -11.65 -25.41
CA HIS A 246 1.00 -12.32 -24.97
C HIS A 246 2.24 -11.57 -25.50
N ASN A 247 2.35 -11.19 -26.78
CA ASN A 247 3.50 -10.39 -27.25
C ASN A 247 3.11 -9.06 -27.90
N VAL A 248 3.86 -7.98 -27.62
CA VAL A 248 3.70 -6.68 -28.31
C VAL A 248 3.84 -6.84 -29.84
N GLU A 249 4.64 -7.82 -30.29
CA GLU A 249 4.81 -8.17 -31.71
C GLU A 249 3.55 -8.72 -32.40
N ASP A 250 2.57 -9.19 -31.62
CA ASP A 250 1.30 -9.73 -32.12
C ASP A 250 0.30 -8.61 -32.48
N ILE A 251 0.62 -7.35 -32.11
CA ILE A 251 -0.19 -6.18 -32.42
C ILE A 251 -0.15 -5.91 -33.91
N LYS A 252 -1.18 -6.36 -34.61
CA LYS A 252 -1.42 -6.14 -36.04
C LYS A 252 -2.85 -5.71 -36.25
N GLY A 253 -3.14 -4.84 -37.22
CA GLY A 253 -4.51 -4.42 -37.48
C GLY A 253 -4.58 -3.21 -38.38
N LYS A 254 -5.75 -2.96 -38.95
CA LYS A 254 -6.02 -1.69 -39.63
C LYS A 254 -6.22 -0.62 -38.56
N ASP A 255 -7.31 -0.70 -37.82
CA ASP A 255 -7.53 0.11 -36.61
C ASP A 255 -7.17 -0.71 -35.37
N ILE A 256 -6.63 -0.06 -34.35
CA ILE A 256 -6.20 -0.72 -33.10
C ILE A 256 -6.82 -0.02 -31.90
N LEU A 257 -7.36 -0.80 -30.96
CA LEU A 257 -7.86 -0.32 -29.68
C LEU A 257 -7.10 -1.01 -28.54
N ILE A 258 -6.45 -0.23 -27.69
CA ILE A 258 -5.71 -0.72 -26.53
C ILE A 258 -6.47 -0.37 -25.26
N ILE A 259 -6.55 -1.32 -24.32
CA ILE A 259 -7.10 -1.15 -22.98
C ILE A 259 -5.97 -1.28 -21.98
N THR A 260 -5.85 -0.29 -21.10
CA THR A 260 -4.75 -0.16 -20.14
C THR A 260 -5.23 0.47 -18.84
N ARG A 261 -4.53 0.21 -17.74
CA ARG A 261 -4.70 0.96 -16.49
C ARG A 261 -3.86 2.23 -16.41
N GLU A 262 -2.81 2.33 -17.23
CA GLU A 262 -1.85 3.43 -17.19
C GLU A 262 -1.84 4.14 -18.54
N LEU A 263 -1.69 5.47 -18.52
CA LEU A 263 -1.55 6.26 -19.75
C LEU A 263 -0.09 6.31 -20.26
N ASP A 264 0.88 5.93 -19.42
CA ASP A 264 2.31 5.99 -19.75
C ASP A 264 2.74 4.68 -20.44
N HIS A 265 3.03 4.74 -21.74
CA HIS A 265 3.25 3.55 -22.57
C HIS A 265 4.65 3.44 -23.19
N PRO A 266 5.22 2.21 -23.26
CA PRO A 266 6.22 1.80 -24.24
C PRO A 266 6.63 2.70 -25.42
N PRO A 267 7.79 3.38 -25.55
CA PRO A 267 8.37 3.68 -26.85
C PRO A 267 8.24 2.51 -27.81
N GLU A 268 8.56 1.30 -27.34
CA GLU A 268 8.55 0.09 -28.15
C GLU A 268 7.13 -0.38 -28.53
N LEU A 269 6.14 -0.16 -27.65
CA LEU A 269 4.72 -0.42 -27.95
C LEU A 269 4.22 0.57 -29.00
N LEU A 270 4.53 1.86 -28.82
CA LEU A 270 4.13 2.92 -29.74
C LEU A 270 4.83 2.76 -31.10
N ASP A 271 6.10 2.37 -31.11
CA ASP A 271 6.85 2.03 -32.32
C ASP A 271 6.29 0.80 -33.01
N LYS A 272 5.90 -0.24 -32.25
CA LYS A 272 5.27 -1.40 -32.87
C LYS A 272 3.91 -1.07 -33.46
N MET A 273 3.13 -0.21 -32.79
CA MET A 273 1.89 0.32 -33.33
C MET A 273 2.15 1.14 -34.60
N ARG A 274 3.22 1.93 -34.66
CA ARG A 274 3.61 2.68 -35.88
C ARG A 274 4.02 1.79 -37.04
N GLU A 275 4.74 0.70 -36.77
CA GLU A 275 5.13 -0.29 -37.78
C GLU A 275 3.94 -1.11 -38.29
N SER A 276 2.98 -1.40 -37.42
CA SER A 276 1.92 -2.39 -37.66
C SER A 276 0.59 -1.77 -38.09
N VAL A 277 0.41 -0.44 -37.93
CA VAL A 277 -0.78 0.33 -38.30
C VAL A 277 -0.54 1.05 -39.63
N ARG A 278 -1.38 0.80 -40.64
CA ARG A 278 -1.26 1.43 -41.96
C ARG A 278 -1.51 2.95 -41.87
N SER A 279 -0.82 3.74 -42.69
CA SER A 279 -1.07 5.18 -42.83
C SER A 279 -2.56 5.47 -43.04
N GLY A 280 -3.13 6.36 -42.22
CA GLY A 280 -4.56 6.72 -42.23
C GLY A 280 -5.47 5.88 -41.33
N SER A 281 -4.92 5.00 -40.49
CA SER A 281 -5.72 4.18 -39.55
C SER A 281 -5.69 4.75 -38.12
N ARG A 282 -6.68 4.38 -37.30
CA ARG A 282 -6.89 4.93 -35.95
C ARG A 282 -6.22 4.10 -34.86
N VAL A 283 -5.63 4.80 -33.90
CA VAL A 283 -5.10 4.21 -32.66
C VAL A 283 -5.89 4.76 -31.49
N LEU A 284 -6.67 3.89 -30.88
CA LEU A 284 -7.54 4.20 -29.75
C LEU A 284 -6.97 3.62 -28.45
N LEU A 285 -7.08 4.37 -27.37
CA LEU A 285 -6.57 3.98 -26.06
C LEU A 285 -7.64 4.21 -25.00
N ILE A 286 -8.07 3.14 -24.34
CA ILE A 286 -8.88 3.21 -23.13
C ILE A 286 -7.95 3.11 -21.93
N ALA A 287 -7.87 4.18 -21.14
CA ALA A 287 -7.04 4.23 -19.94
C ALA A 287 -7.88 4.54 -18.70
N ARG A 288 -7.48 4.00 -17.55
CA ARG A 288 -8.01 4.44 -16.26
C ARG A 288 -7.60 5.90 -16.05
N ASN A 289 -8.56 6.78 -15.77
CA ASN A 289 -8.31 8.21 -15.62
C ASN A 289 -7.64 8.48 -14.26
N PRO A 290 -6.37 8.91 -14.22
CA PRO A 290 -5.67 9.14 -12.96
C PRO A 290 -5.98 10.53 -12.36
N PHE A 291 -6.71 11.40 -13.07
CA PHE A 291 -6.91 12.78 -12.66
C PHE A 291 -8.18 13.00 -11.85
N PHE A 292 -7.96 13.45 -10.61
CA PHE A 292 -8.97 13.97 -9.70
C PHE A 292 -8.90 15.50 -9.74
N HIS A 293 -9.94 16.18 -10.22
CA HIS A 293 -10.12 17.63 -10.02
C HIS A 293 -9.00 18.55 -10.56
N GLY A 294 -8.15 18.07 -11.48
CA GLY A 294 -7.00 18.82 -12.02
C GLY A 294 -7.24 19.41 -13.42
N ASP A 295 -6.48 20.45 -13.75
CA ASP A 295 -6.42 21.03 -15.10
C ASP A 295 -5.79 20.01 -16.06
N PHE A 296 -6.59 19.48 -16.98
CA PHE A 296 -6.15 18.55 -18.02
C PHE A 296 -4.99 19.11 -18.86
N SER A 297 -4.82 20.43 -18.86
CA SER A 297 -3.75 21.14 -19.56
C SER A 297 -2.35 20.79 -19.05
N GLU A 298 -2.14 20.58 -17.74
CA GLU A 298 -0.81 20.20 -17.22
C GLU A 298 -0.39 18.79 -17.68
N TYR A 299 -1.33 17.84 -17.69
CA TYR A 299 -1.08 16.49 -18.18
C TYR A 299 -0.90 16.46 -19.69
N ARG A 300 -1.76 17.18 -20.43
CA ARG A 300 -1.59 17.37 -21.86
C ARG A 300 -0.19 17.92 -22.16
N ASN A 301 0.25 18.95 -21.45
CA ASN A 301 1.59 19.51 -21.59
C ASN A 301 2.69 18.49 -21.25
N MET A 302 2.51 17.65 -20.23
CA MET A 302 3.44 16.57 -19.88
C MET A 302 3.55 15.53 -21.01
N MET A 303 2.42 14.99 -21.48
CA MET A 303 2.40 13.99 -22.55
C MET A 303 2.91 14.55 -23.87
N GLU A 304 2.53 15.78 -24.22
CA GLU A 304 3.03 16.49 -25.40
C GLU A 304 4.54 16.74 -25.28
N SER A 305 5.07 17.03 -24.08
CA SER A 305 6.51 17.14 -23.84
C SER A 305 7.27 15.82 -23.98
N GLU A 306 6.57 14.69 -23.80
CA GLU A 306 7.06 13.33 -24.06
C GLU A 306 6.73 12.84 -25.49
N GLY A 307 6.23 13.74 -26.34
CA GLY A 307 5.98 13.50 -27.76
C GLY A 307 4.64 12.80 -28.07
N LEU A 308 3.76 12.58 -27.09
CA LEU A 308 2.49 11.89 -27.27
C LEU A 308 1.31 12.88 -27.35
N TYR A 309 0.83 13.10 -28.57
CA TYR A 309 -0.34 13.93 -28.87
C TYR A 309 -1.59 13.07 -28.98
N PHE A 310 -2.73 13.56 -28.47
CA PHE A 310 -3.99 12.81 -28.51
C PHE A 310 -5.24 13.70 -28.44
N ASP A 311 -6.38 13.16 -28.86
CA ASP A 311 -7.73 13.70 -28.61
C ASP A 311 -8.49 12.84 -27.60
N ILE A 312 -9.35 13.44 -26.79
CA ILE A 312 -10.29 12.70 -25.93
C ILE A 312 -11.57 12.46 -26.73
N LEU A 313 -11.94 11.21 -26.92
CA LEU A 313 -13.17 10.84 -27.64
C LEU A 313 -14.36 10.55 -26.73
N ALA A 314 -14.10 10.00 -25.55
CA ALA A 314 -15.14 9.69 -24.55
C ALA A 314 -14.54 9.54 -23.15
N HIS A 315 -15.38 9.56 -22.13
CA HIS A 315 -15.03 9.19 -20.76
C HIS A 315 -16.18 8.41 -20.12
N SER A 316 -15.89 7.65 -19.06
CA SER A 316 -16.92 6.96 -18.28
C SER A 316 -17.89 7.96 -17.64
N GLU A 317 -19.09 7.50 -17.26
CA GLU A 317 -20.05 8.36 -16.56
C GLU A 317 -19.37 9.04 -15.35
N PRO A 318 -19.42 10.37 -15.25
CA PRO A 318 -18.83 11.08 -14.12
C PRO A 318 -19.64 10.80 -12.86
N ARG A 319 -18.98 10.40 -11.78
CA ARG A 319 -19.58 10.14 -10.46
C ARG A 319 -19.23 11.26 -9.47
N PRO A 320 -20.11 11.55 -8.50
CA PRO A 320 -19.81 12.49 -7.43
C PRO A 320 -18.63 12.02 -6.57
N CYS A 321 -17.72 12.93 -6.21
CA CYS A 321 -16.65 12.67 -5.25
C CYS A 321 -16.26 13.94 -4.48
N LYS A 322 -15.41 13.80 -3.44
CA LYS A 322 -14.90 14.96 -2.66
C LYS A 322 -14.07 15.89 -3.55
N GLY A 323 -14.72 16.91 -4.10
CA GLY A 323 -14.10 17.95 -4.95
C GLY A 323 -14.78 18.20 -6.29
N GLY A 324 -15.85 17.47 -6.64
CA GLY A 324 -16.57 17.62 -7.93
C GLY A 324 -17.03 16.28 -8.52
N MET A 325 -17.02 16.18 -9.86
CA MET A 325 -17.34 14.94 -10.59
C MET A 325 -16.06 14.26 -11.11
N ARG A 326 -16.04 12.93 -11.14
CA ARG A 326 -14.90 12.12 -11.64
C ARG A 326 -15.37 11.01 -12.58
N SER A 327 -14.68 10.84 -13.70
CA SER A 327 -14.77 9.63 -14.52
C SER A 327 -13.63 8.66 -14.16
N ASP A 328 -13.92 7.36 -14.14
CA ASP A 328 -12.94 6.32 -13.85
C ASP A 328 -12.07 5.96 -15.06
N TYR A 329 -12.57 6.17 -16.28
CA TYR A 329 -11.87 5.84 -17.52
C TYR A 329 -12.03 6.93 -18.58
N ILE A 330 -11.07 6.97 -19.51
CA ILE A 330 -11.03 7.87 -20.66
C ILE A 330 -10.66 7.09 -21.92
N LEU A 331 -11.28 7.45 -23.05
CA LEU A 331 -10.92 6.98 -24.38
C LEU A 331 -10.18 8.11 -25.10
N LEU A 332 -8.96 7.81 -25.52
CA LEU A 332 -8.09 8.69 -26.28
C LEU A 332 -7.90 8.20 -27.71
N GLU A 333 -7.70 9.11 -28.65
CA GLU A 333 -7.22 8.85 -30.00
C GLU A 333 -5.82 9.46 -30.17
N ILE A 334 -4.83 8.64 -30.49
CA ILE A 334 -3.43 9.08 -30.59
C ILE A 334 -3.19 9.75 -31.95
N LYS A 335 -2.62 10.95 -31.95
CA LYS A 335 -2.23 11.70 -33.15
C LYS A 335 -0.80 11.35 -33.54
N ASN A 336 -0.63 10.95 -34.80
CA ASN A 336 0.63 10.42 -35.31
C ASN A 336 1.68 11.54 -35.51
N ASN A 337 2.45 11.85 -34.46
CA ASN A 337 3.73 12.59 -34.49
C ASN A 337 4.46 12.43 -33.14
N LEU A 338 5.21 11.34 -32.93
CA LEU A 338 6.03 11.14 -31.71
C LEU A 338 7.53 11.08 -32.03
N THR A 339 8.34 11.66 -31.15
CA THR A 339 9.81 11.50 -31.11
C THR A 339 10.15 10.84 -29.78
N LEU A 340 11.02 9.83 -29.78
CA LEU A 340 11.41 9.11 -28.57
C LEU A 340 12.50 9.85 -27.83
N VAL A 341 12.38 9.91 -26.52
CA VAL A 341 13.43 10.39 -25.62
C VAL A 341 14.00 9.18 -24.89
N ASP A 342 15.27 8.87 -25.16
CA ASP A 342 16.07 7.92 -24.36
C ASP A 342 16.18 8.39 -22.90
N ARG A 343 16.03 7.48 -21.93
CA ARG A 343 16.40 7.66 -20.52
C ARG A 343 16.60 6.32 -19.80
N PRO A 344 17.31 6.28 -18.65
CA PRO A 344 18.76 6.38 -18.49
C PRO A 344 19.32 5.14 -17.73
N GLU A 345 20.60 5.18 -17.33
CA GLU A 345 21.29 4.20 -16.46
C GLU A 345 20.45 3.61 -15.31
N VAL A 346 20.80 2.39 -14.87
CA VAL A 346 20.24 1.69 -13.70
C VAL A 346 20.19 2.63 -12.50
N SER A 347 19.00 3.14 -12.18
CA SER A 347 18.82 4.07 -11.07
C SER A 347 18.99 3.34 -9.74
N ARG A 348 19.90 3.86 -8.90
CA ARG A 348 20.11 3.38 -7.54
C ARG A 348 18.90 3.70 -6.65
N ARG A 349 18.67 2.87 -5.62
CA ARG A 349 17.53 2.97 -4.69
C ARG A 349 17.96 3.38 -3.29
N ASN A 350 17.23 4.32 -2.70
CA ASN A 350 17.62 5.00 -1.46
C ASN A 350 16.42 5.14 -0.48
N GLU A 351 15.25 4.64 -0.85
CA GLU A 351 13.99 4.75 -0.11
C GLU A 351 14.04 3.98 1.21
N ASP A 352 13.21 4.38 2.18
CA ASP A 352 13.16 3.72 3.50
C ASP A 352 12.73 2.25 3.43
N TYR A 353 11.88 1.92 2.45
CA TYR A 353 11.34 0.58 2.22
C TYR A 353 11.53 0.25 0.74
N ILE A 354 12.18 -0.87 0.44
CA ILE A 354 12.49 -1.28 -0.93
C ILE A 354 12.03 -2.74 -1.12
N PHE A 355 11.13 -2.95 -2.08
CA PHE A 355 10.75 -4.29 -2.53
C PHE A 355 11.80 -4.83 -3.49
N VAL A 356 12.27 -6.06 -3.28
CA VAL A 356 13.14 -6.77 -4.21
C VAL A 356 12.34 -7.94 -4.79
N ILE A 357 12.14 -7.89 -6.11
CA ILE A 357 11.29 -8.81 -6.87
C ILE A 357 12.14 -9.45 -7.95
N CYS A 358 12.29 -10.77 -7.91
CA CYS A 358 13.05 -11.52 -8.89
C CYS A 358 12.17 -12.65 -9.43
N GLY A 359 12.25 -12.90 -10.74
CA GLY A 359 11.46 -13.95 -11.37
C GLY A 359 11.97 -14.32 -12.75
N ARG A 360 11.56 -15.51 -13.20
CA ARG A 360 11.80 -16.00 -14.56
C ARG A 360 10.57 -16.72 -15.06
N ASN A 361 10.18 -16.44 -16.29
CA ASN A 361 9.07 -17.09 -16.99
C ASN A 361 7.77 -17.11 -16.18
N VAL A 362 7.52 -16.06 -15.39
CA VAL A 362 6.31 -15.91 -14.60
C VAL A 362 5.13 -15.62 -15.54
N PRO A 363 4.00 -16.34 -15.42
CA PRO A 363 2.77 -16.02 -16.13
C PRO A 363 2.27 -14.60 -15.88
N ALA A 364 1.63 -14.03 -16.91
CA ALA A 364 1.19 -12.64 -16.90
C ALA A 364 0.24 -12.35 -15.75
N GLU A 365 -0.73 -13.23 -15.49
CA GLU A 365 -1.71 -13.11 -14.40
C GLU A 365 -1.07 -13.08 -13.01
N CYS A 366 0.04 -13.82 -12.84
CA CYS A 366 0.73 -13.88 -11.55
C CYS A 366 1.59 -12.63 -11.33
N TYR A 367 2.33 -12.21 -12.35
CA TYR A 367 3.06 -10.95 -12.29
C TYR A 367 2.14 -9.75 -12.09
N MET A 368 0.99 -9.70 -12.78
CA MET A 368 0.05 -8.61 -12.63
C MET A 368 -0.54 -8.58 -11.23
N ARG A 369 -0.93 -9.72 -10.67
CA ARG A 369 -1.34 -9.80 -9.26
C ARG A 369 -0.24 -9.31 -8.31
N CYS A 370 1.02 -9.70 -8.55
CA CYS A 370 2.19 -9.22 -7.80
C CYS A 370 2.29 -7.69 -7.85
N TRP A 371 2.34 -7.12 -9.06
CA TRP A 371 2.48 -5.68 -9.28
C TRP A 371 1.30 -4.88 -8.71
N GLU A 372 0.07 -5.36 -8.92
CA GLU A 372 -1.13 -4.70 -8.39
C GLU A 372 -1.16 -4.67 -6.87
N SER A 373 -0.65 -5.72 -6.22
CA SER A 373 -0.55 -5.74 -4.76
C SER A 373 0.36 -4.64 -4.21
N LEU A 374 1.36 -4.21 -5.00
CA LEU A 374 2.25 -3.09 -4.68
C LEU A 374 1.66 -1.73 -5.07
N ASP A 375 1.12 -1.60 -6.28
CA ASP A 375 0.57 -0.33 -6.80
C ASP A 375 -0.65 0.14 -5.97
N LYS A 376 -1.40 -0.80 -5.38
CA LYS A 376 -2.55 -0.53 -4.50
C LYS A 376 -2.17 -0.24 -3.04
N LEU A 377 -0.88 -0.29 -2.65
CA LEU A 377 -0.46 0.01 -1.28
C LEU A 377 -0.82 1.44 -0.88
N ARG A 378 -1.45 1.60 0.29
CA ARG A 378 -1.78 2.94 0.83
C ARG A 378 -0.54 3.69 1.31
N CYS A 379 0.47 2.97 1.78
CA CYS A 379 1.77 3.56 2.09
C CYS A 379 2.51 3.85 0.78
N GLY A 380 2.50 5.10 0.31
CA GLY A 380 3.06 5.48 -1.00
C GLY A 380 4.57 5.72 -1.07
N ARG A 381 5.31 5.53 0.03
CA ARG A 381 6.76 5.79 0.13
C ARG A 381 7.57 4.51 0.19
N TRP A 382 7.77 3.92 -0.97
CA TRP A 382 8.62 2.75 -1.18
C TRP A 382 9.27 2.83 -2.56
N GLY A 383 10.37 2.09 -2.72
CA GLY A 383 10.99 1.78 -4.01
C GLY A 383 10.85 0.29 -4.33
N ALA A 384 11.12 -0.10 -5.57
CA ALA A 384 11.23 -1.49 -5.97
C ALA A 384 12.41 -1.70 -6.91
N VAL A 385 13.04 -2.88 -6.79
CA VAL A 385 13.97 -3.42 -7.78
C VAL A 385 13.33 -4.68 -8.34
N ILE A 386 13.03 -4.66 -9.64
CA ILE A 386 12.44 -5.79 -10.36
C ILE A 386 13.52 -6.36 -11.28
N ILE A 387 13.82 -7.65 -11.12
CA ILE A 387 14.79 -8.36 -11.96
C ILE A 387 14.09 -9.48 -12.71
N ASP A 388 14.07 -9.36 -14.04
CA ASP A 388 13.77 -10.46 -14.96
C ASP A 388 15.04 -11.29 -15.19
N ASP A 389 15.04 -12.53 -14.71
CA ASP A 389 16.18 -13.46 -14.80
C ASP A 389 16.27 -14.16 -16.16
N ALA A 390 16.35 -13.35 -17.23
CA ALA A 390 16.43 -13.80 -18.61
C ALA A 390 15.25 -14.69 -19.02
N SER A 391 14.03 -14.17 -18.85
CA SER A 391 12.84 -14.86 -19.34
C SER A 391 12.84 -14.98 -20.86
N ASP A 392 12.37 -16.14 -21.32
CA ASP A 392 12.28 -16.54 -22.73
C ASP A 392 10.82 -16.77 -23.17
N ASN A 393 9.86 -16.53 -22.28
CA ASN A 393 8.43 -16.65 -22.57
C ASN A 393 7.88 -15.53 -23.48
N GLY A 394 8.70 -14.53 -23.86
CA GLY A 394 8.38 -13.48 -24.83
C GLY A 394 7.53 -12.31 -24.30
N TYR A 395 6.80 -12.51 -23.19
CA TYR A 395 5.79 -11.56 -22.74
C TYR A 395 6.12 -10.80 -21.47
N ILE A 396 6.92 -11.38 -20.57
CA ILE A 396 7.12 -10.80 -19.23
C ILE A 396 7.94 -9.50 -19.26
N ASP A 397 8.97 -9.40 -20.10
CA ASP A 397 9.78 -8.18 -20.25
C ASP A 397 8.95 -7.00 -20.78
N PRO A 398 8.20 -7.12 -21.90
CA PRO A 398 7.27 -6.08 -22.33
C PRO A 398 6.21 -5.72 -21.27
N LEU A 399 5.70 -6.71 -20.53
CA LEU A 399 4.70 -6.50 -19.49
C LEU A 399 5.27 -5.70 -18.30
N ILE A 400 6.48 -6.03 -17.83
CA ILE A 400 7.14 -5.28 -16.76
C ILE A 400 7.44 -3.85 -17.21
N ARG A 401 7.96 -3.66 -18.43
CA ARG A 401 8.26 -2.33 -18.99
C ARG A 401 7.03 -1.44 -19.13
N SER A 402 5.87 -2.02 -19.44
CA SER A 402 4.61 -1.30 -19.62
C SER A 402 3.85 -1.02 -18.34
N THR A 403 4.18 -1.69 -17.24
CA THR A 403 3.49 -1.54 -15.95
C THR A 403 4.38 -0.87 -14.91
N ALA A 404 5.47 -1.54 -14.52
CA ALA A 404 6.32 -1.11 -13.42
C ALA A 404 7.55 -0.33 -13.90
N GLY A 405 8.16 -0.72 -15.01
CA GLY A 405 9.51 -0.29 -15.41
C GLY A 405 9.69 1.21 -15.68
N ARG A 406 8.59 1.95 -15.86
CA ARG A 406 8.57 3.42 -16.06
C ARG A 406 8.36 4.20 -14.78
N ARG A 407 7.85 3.56 -13.75
CA ARG A 407 7.52 4.25 -12.51
C ARG A 407 8.82 4.73 -11.88
N LYS A 408 8.91 6.01 -11.53
CA LYS A 408 10.10 6.61 -10.89
C LYS A 408 10.58 5.83 -9.65
N ARG A 409 9.67 5.12 -8.98
CA ARG A 409 9.91 4.27 -7.82
C ARG A 409 10.39 2.84 -8.13
N VAL A 410 10.50 2.45 -9.40
CA VAL A 410 10.91 1.10 -9.83
C VAL A 410 12.21 1.13 -10.63
N THR A 411 13.17 0.29 -10.24
CA THR A 411 14.37 0.00 -11.03
C THR A 411 14.18 -1.37 -11.66
N TYR A 412 14.01 -1.40 -12.97
CA TYR A 412 13.86 -2.65 -13.71
C TYR A 412 15.19 -3.08 -14.33
N ILE A 413 15.56 -4.34 -14.13
CA ILE A 413 16.76 -4.96 -14.69
C ILE A 413 16.33 -6.23 -15.42
N ARG A 414 16.75 -6.36 -16.68
CA ARG A 414 16.63 -7.61 -17.42
C ARG A 414 18.02 -8.22 -17.60
N ASN A 415 18.21 -9.44 -17.14
CA ASN A 415 19.46 -10.15 -17.40
C ASN A 415 19.51 -10.64 -18.86
N GLU A 416 20.70 -10.57 -19.46
CA GLU A 416 20.96 -11.17 -20.78
C GLU A 416 21.02 -12.71 -20.72
N CYS A 417 21.48 -13.25 -19.57
CA CYS A 417 21.58 -14.68 -19.32
C CYS A 417 21.10 -15.02 -17.90
N ARG A 418 20.59 -16.24 -17.71
CA ARG A 418 20.07 -16.70 -16.43
C ARG A 418 21.17 -16.66 -15.35
N LYS A 419 20.92 -15.93 -14.27
CA LYS A 419 21.78 -15.82 -13.08
C LYS A 419 21.24 -16.56 -11.86
N THR A 420 19.97 -16.95 -11.87
CA THR A 420 19.24 -17.60 -10.76
C THR A 420 18.88 -16.65 -9.61
N MET A 421 18.01 -17.10 -8.70
CA MET A 421 17.36 -16.25 -7.70
C MET A 421 18.36 -15.57 -6.75
N LEU A 422 19.25 -16.35 -6.11
CA LEU A 422 20.17 -15.82 -5.10
C LEU A 422 21.15 -14.76 -5.65
N PRO A 423 21.81 -14.95 -6.80
CA PRO A 423 22.65 -13.90 -7.38
C PRO A 423 21.89 -12.62 -7.74
N ASN A 424 20.64 -12.73 -8.19
CA ASN A 424 19.80 -11.56 -8.47
C ASN A 424 19.41 -10.82 -7.19
N LEU A 425 19.03 -11.55 -6.13
CA LEU A 425 18.77 -10.96 -4.80
C LEU A 425 20.01 -10.22 -4.27
N VAL A 426 21.18 -10.86 -4.32
CA VAL A 426 22.44 -10.25 -3.86
C VAL A 426 22.75 -8.99 -4.67
N HIS A 427 22.58 -9.02 -6.00
CA HIS A 427 22.80 -7.86 -6.86
C HIS A 427 21.82 -6.71 -6.54
N ALA A 428 20.53 -7.00 -6.46
CA ALA A 428 19.51 -6.01 -6.12
C ALA A 428 19.78 -5.34 -4.77
N ILE A 429 20.13 -6.14 -3.75
CA ILE A 429 20.34 -5.64 -2.40
C ILE A 429 21.68 -4.93 -2.28
N LYS A 430 22.80 -5.56 -2.62
CA LYS A 430 24.15 -4.99 -2.36
C LYS A 430 24.53 -3.88 -3.35
N ASP A 431 24.12 -3.98 -4.62
CA ASP A 431 24.63 -3.08 -5.67
C ASP A 431 23.63 -1.97 -6.06
N VAL A 432 22.32 -2.26 -6.03
CA VAL A 432 21.28 -1.30 -6.45
C VAL A 432 20.74 -0.49 -5.27
N CYS A 433 20.50 -1.12 -4.12
CA CYS A 433 20.07 -0.43 -2.91
C CYS A 433 21.27 0.22 -2.21
N THR A 434 21.26 1.53 -2.01
CA THR A 434 22.44 2.25 -1.47
C THR A 434 22.29 2.66 -0.02
N ASN A 435 21.06 2.79 0.48
CA ASN A 435 20.83 3.21 1.85
C ASN A 435 20.91 1.98 2.78
N PRO A 436 21.94 1.87 3.65
CA PRO A 436 22.10 0.72 4.54
C PRO A 436 20.99 0.62 5.60
N ASN A 437 20.28 1.72 5.86
CA ASN A 437 19.17 1.77 6.82
C ASN A 437 17.82 1.42 6.16
N SER A 438 17.77 1.20 4.84
CA SER A 438 16.56 0.75 4.16
C SER A 438 16.09 -0.59 4.73
N VAL A 439 14.78 -0.76 4.79
CA VAL A 439 14.13 -2.05 4.98
C VAL A 439 14.01 -2.70 3.61
N ILE A 440 14.65 -3.85 3.44
CA ILE A 440 14.47 -4.70 2.27
C ILE A 440 13.28 -5.61 2.54
N ILE A 441 12.40 -5.73 1.56
CA ILE A 441 11.23 -6.61 1.59
C ILE A 441 11.32 -7.51 0.36
N THR A 442 11.39 -8.83 0.54
CA THR A 442 11.41 -9.75 -0.61
C THR A 442 9.99 -10.18 -0.97
N LEU A 443 9.67 -10.11 -2.26
CA LEU A 443 8.40 -10.53 -2.84
C LEU A 443 8.68 -11.28 -4.13
N ASP A 444 8.28 -12.54 -4.18
CA ASP A 444 8.49 -13.37 -5.35
C ASP A 444 7.53 -12.90 -6.47
N MET A 445 8.00 -12.94 -7.71
CA MET A 445 7.32 -12.31 -8.84
C MET A 445 5.97 -12.97 -9.20
N ASP A 446 5.74 -14.20 -8.76
CA ASP A 446 4.50 -14.96 -8.91
C ASP A 446 3.55 -14.90 -7.70
N ASP A 447 3.99 -14.28 -6.61
CA ASP A 447 3.23 -14.11 -5.37
C ASP A 447 2.61 -12.71 -5.27
N ALA A 448 1.96 -12.39 -4.16
CA ALA A 448 1.37 -11.05 -3.94
C ALA A 448 1.25 -10.69 -2.46
N LEU A 449 1.13 -9.40 -2.16
CA LEU A 449 0.68 -8.94 -0.84
C LEU A 449 -0.86 -9.07 -0.74
N LEU A 450 -1.35 -9.49 0.43
CA LEU A 450 -2.79 -9.74 0.66
C LEU A 450 -3.57 -8.52 1.15
N ASN A 451 -2.87 -7.46 1.53
CA ASN A 451 -3.50 -6.30 2.15
C ASN A 451 -2.86 -5.00 1.64
N ARG A 452 -3.69 -4.03 1.26
CA ARG A 452 -3.23 -2.68 0.87
C ARG A 452 -2.54 -1.93 2.01
N ASP A 453 -2.74 -2.39 3.24
CA ASP A 453 -2.07 -1.92 4.46
C ASP A 453 -0.89 -2.82 4.90
N ALA A 454 -0.49 -3.83 4.13
CA ALA A 454 0.61 -4.75 4.50
C ALA A 454 1.91 -4.00 4.83
N LEU A 455 2.30 -3.04 3.98
CA LEU A 455 3.47 -2.21 4.25
C LEU A 455 3.29 -1.31 5.49
N CYS A 456 2.07 -0.85 5.79
CA CYS A 456 1.80 -0.08 7.01
C CYS A 456 2.05 -0.93 8.25
N MET A 457 1.60 -2.19 8.25
CA MET A 457 1.83 -3.12 9.37
C MET A 457 3.31 -3.41 9.58
N VAL A 458 4.04 -3.74 8.51
CA VAL A 458 5.50 -3.97 8.56
C VAL A 458 6.21 -2.73 9.09
N ARG A 459 5.89 -1.56 8.54
CA ARG A 459 6.48 -0.28 8.97
C ARG A 459 6.22 0.05 10.43
N ASN A 460 5.04 -0.25 10.95
CA ASN A 460 4.72 0.00 12.36
C ASN A 460 5.65 -0.79 13.29
N GLU A 461 6.05 -2.00 12.93
CA GLU A 461 7.04 -2.75 13.71
C GLU A 461 8.45 -2.14 13.59
N TYR A 462 8.86 -1.70 12.40
CA TYR A 462 10.10 -0.95 12.25
C TYR A 462 10.11 0.41 12.96
N LEU A 463 8.95 1.02 13.22
CA LEU A 463 8.82 2.23 14.03
C LEU A 463 9.00 1.95 15.53
N ARG A 464 8.68 0.73 15.99
CA ARG A 464 8.83 0.29 17.38
C ARG A 464 10.27 -0.03 17.77
N GLY A 465 11.16 -0.19 16.80
CA GLY A 465 12.58 -0.45 17.03
C GLY A 465 13.11 -1.74 16.41
N HIS A 466 12.22 -2.59 15.89
CA HIS A 466 12.61 -3.86 15.29
C HIS A 466 13.51 -3.68 14.06
N ASP A 467 14.46 -4.60 13.87
CA ASP A 467 15.38 -4.62 12.72
C ASP A 467 15.12 -5.78 11.73
N VAL A 468 14.33 -6.78 12.15
CA VAL A 468 13.79 -7.85 11.32
C VAL A 468 12.30 -7.99 11.60
N VAL A 469 11.50 -8.03 10.53
CA VAL A 469 10.05 -8.22 10.63
C VAL A 469 9.63 -9.30 9.64
N SER A 470 9.08 -10.39 10.15
CA SER A 470 8.49 -11.46 9.33
C SER A 470 6.97 -11.48 9.50
N SER A 471 6.26 -12.18 8.61
CA SER A 471 4.81 -12.37 8.70
C SER A 471 4.40 -13.77 8.29
N THR A 472 3.19 -14.21 8.63
CA THR A 472 2.60 -15.44 8.07
C THR A 472 2.03 -15.23 6.65
N SER A 473 1.76 -16.34 5.97
CA SER A 473 1.28 -16.41 4.59
C SER A 473 0.00 -17.22 4.46
N LEU A 474 -0.87 -16.81 3.53
CA LEU A 474 -1.88 -17.69 2.94
C LEU A 474 -1.22 -18.50 1.82
N LYS A 475 -1.17 -19.82 1.99
CA LYS A 475 -0.86 -20.72 0.88
C LYS A 475 -2.10 -20.86 0.02
N LYS A 476 -2.06 -20.33 -1.21
CA LYS A 476 -3.20 -20.31 -2.14
C LYS A 476 -3.75 -21.71 -2.34
N GLY A 477 -5.07 -21.81 -2.31
CA GLY A 477 -5.78 -23.09 -2.40
C GLY A 477 -5.68 -24.00 -1.17
N VAL A 478 -4.98 -23.59 -0.10
CA VAL A 478 -4.73 -24.46 1.07
C VAL A 478 -5.21 -23.83 2.38
N ARG A 479 -4.41 -22.95 3.00
CA ARG A 479 -4.71 -22.33 4.31
C ARG A 479 -3.72 -21.24 4.66
N ILE A 480 -4.03 -20.42 5.67
CA ILE A 480 -3.02 -19.64 6.38
C ILE A 480 -2.14 -20.59 7.18
N LEU A 481 -0.82 -20.46 7.04
CA LEU A 481 0.16 -21.31 7.70
C LEU A 481 0.42 -20.81 9.13
N PRO A 482 0.07 -21.58 10.18
CA PRO A 482 0.17 -21.14 11.57
C PRO A 482 1.57 -21.37 12.16
N TYR A 483 2.62 -21.16 11.37
CA TYR A 483 3.99 -21.37 11.84
C TYR A 483 4.44 -20.22 12.74
N GLU A 484 5.26 -20.55 13.73
CA GLU A 484 5.91 -19.59 14.62
C GLU A 484 7.41 -19.66 14.41
N ILE A 485 8.04 -18.49 14.32
CA ILE A 485 9.49 -18.36 14.19
C ILE A 485 10.10 -18.33 15.59
N ASP A 486 11.06 -19.22 15.82
CA ASP A 486 11.96 -19.14 16.98
C ASP A 486 13.22 -18.39 16.55
N TYR A 487 13.32 -17.11 16.95
CA TYR A 487 14.48 -16.29 16.62
C TYR A 487 15.68 -16.58 17.52
N ASP A 488 15.47 -17.15 18.71
CA ASP A 488 16.54 -17.53 19.63
C ASP A 488 17.25 -18.82 19.16
N ASP A 489 16.52 -19.70 18.45
CA ASP A 489 17.06 -20.90 17.79
C ASP A 489 16.80 -20.89 16.28
N ALA A 490 17.45 -19.95 15.57
CA ALA A 490 17.26 -19.78 14.14
C ALA A 490 17.64 -21.01 13.28
N ARG A 491 18.40 -21.95 13.84
CA ARG A 491 18.85 -23.20 13.19
C ARG A 491 18.11 -24.44 13.70
N GLY A 492 17.10 -24.25 14.55
CA GLY A 492 16.37 -25.30 15.25
C GLY A 492 15.64 -26.28 14.35
N GLU A 493 14.90 -27.21 14.95
CA GLU A 493 14.29 -28.33 14.23
C GLU A 493 13.31 -27.91 13.12
N LYS A 494 12.66 -26.75 13.24
CA LYS A 494 11.63 -26.24 12.31
C LYS A 494 12.15 -25.29 11.22
N VAL A 495 13.47 -25.16 11.08
CA VAL A 495 14.13 -24.14 10.25
C VAL A 495 13.65 -24.04 8.79
N GLY A 496 13.30 -25.15 8.12
CA GLY A 496 12.85 -25.11 6.70
C GLY A 496 11.50 -24.42 6.49
N ASP A 497 10.56 -24.59 7.42
CA ASP A 497 9.16 -24.14 7.27
C ASP A 497 8.91 -22.72 7.78
N VAL A 498 9.87 -22.09 8.47
CA VAL A 498 9.62 -20.85 9.23
C VAL A 498 10.22 -19.61 8.57
N TRP A 499 11.22 -19.75 7.71
CA TRP A 499 11.88 -18.65 7.00
C TRP A 499 11.21 -18.29 5.66
N MET A 500 9.93 -18.64 5.53
CA MET A 500 9.10 -18.33 4.38
C MET A 500 8.68 -16.85 4.36
N HIS A 501 7.74 -16.52 3.48
CA HIS A 501 7.20 -15.18 3.29
C HIS A 501 6.25 -14.76 4.44
N LEU A 502 6.04 -13.47 4.70
CA LEU A 502 6.76 -12.29 4.17
C LEU A 502 8.08 -12.11 4.91
N ARG A 503 9.16 -11.76 4.19
CA ARG A 503 10.49 -11.51 4.76
C ARG A 503 10.83 -10.04 4.64
N SER A 504 11.17 -9.39 5.76
CA SER A 504 11.76 -8.05 5.73
C SER A 504 12.83 -7.85 6.78
N PHE A 505 13.88 -7.10 6.43
CA PHE A 505 15.05 -6.88 7.27
C PHE A 505 15.74 -5.56 6.94
N ARG A 506 16.47 -4.99 7.90
CA ARG A 506 17.38 -3.87 7.63
C ARG A 506 18.50 -4.32 6.71
N LYS A 507 18.76 -3.54 5.66
CA LYS A 507 19.78 -3.84 4.64
C LYS A 507 21.16 -4.09 5.26
N TYR A 508 21.55 -3.33 6.28
CA TYR A 508 22.86 -3.50 6.93
C TYR A 508 23.11 -4.92 7.47
N LEU A 509 22.06 -5.68 7.84
CA LEU A 509 22.20 -7.07 8.27
C LEU A 509 22.61 -7.96 7.09
N PHE A 510 21.97 -7.77 5.92
CA PHE A 510 22.33 -8.51 4.70
C PHE A 510 23.74 -8.15 4.20
N ASP A 511 24.13 -6.88 4.30
CA ASP A 511 25.46 -6.42 3.88
C ASP A 511 26.60 -7.11 4.65
N ARG A 512 26.33 -7.58 5.88
CA ARG A 512 27.28 -8.26 6.76
C ARG A 512 27.51 -9.74 6.44
N ILE A 513 26.62 -10.37 5.69
CA ILE A 513 26.73 -11.80 5.36
C ILE A 513 27.96 -12.03 4.49
N ASP A 514 28.81 -13.00 4.90
CA ASP A 514 29.97 -13.45 4.14
C ASP A 514 29.51 -14.00 2.79
N GLU A 515 30.19 -13.57 1.72
CA GLU A 515 29.84 -14.00 0.37
C GLU A 515 30.00 -15.52 0.15
N ASN A 516 30.84 -16.18 0.95
CA ASN A 516 31.02 -17.63 0.95
C ASN A 516 29.79 -18.37 1.50
N ASP A 517 28.99 -17.75 2.36
CA ASP A 517 27.75 -18.36 2.86
C ASP A 517 26.66 -18.45 1.77
N PHE A 518 26.79 -17.69 0.70
CA PHE A 518 25.93 -17.87 -0.47
C PHE A 518 26.39 -19.01 -1.39
N LYS A 519 27.47 -19.72 -1.05
CA LYS A 519 28.13 -20.71 -1.91
C LYS A 519 28.35 -22.06 -1.21
N GLU A 520 28.19 -23.15 -1.95
CA GLU A 520 28.64 -24.49 -1.58
C GLU A 520 29.63 -24.97 -2.64
N ASN A 521 30.83 -25.40 -2.25
CA ASN A 521 31.88 -25.85 -3.18
C ASN A 521 32.18 -24.85 -4.32
N GLY A 522 32.14 -23.55 -4.02
CA GLY A 522 32.36 -22.47 -5.00
C GLY A 522 31.16 -22.12 -5.89
N HIS A 523 30.07 -22.88 -5.82
CA HIS A 523 28.85 -22.67 -6.61
C HIS A 523 27.76 -22.03 -5.75
N ARG A 524 26.88 -21.20 -6.33
CA ARG A 524 25.79 -20.55 -5.58
C ARG A 524 24.73 -21.57 -5.18
N ILE A 525 24.15 -21.40 -4.00
CA ILE A 525 23.04 -22.23 -3.52
C ILE A 525 21.76 -21.75 -4.21
N GLU A 526 21.10 -22.62 -5.00
CA GLU A 526 19.91 -22.26 -5.77
C GLU A 526 18.60 -22.59 -5.05
N ILE A 527 18.52 -23.73 -4.36
CA ILE A 527 17.31 -24.26 -3.72
C ILE A 527 17.30 -23.89 -2.24
N PHE A 528 16.15 -23.45 -1.73
CA PHE A 528 15.98 -22.95 -0.36
C PHE A 528 17.00 -21.86 -0.02
N ASN A 529 17.29 -21.00 -1.01
CA ASN A 529 18.33 -20.01 -0.91
C ASN A 529 18.02 -18.94 0.14
N GLU A 530 16.75 -18.77 0.53
CA GLU A 530 16.31 -17.93 1.63
C GLU A 530 16.94 -18.28 2.96
N LEU A 531 17.21 -19.56 3.21
CA LEU A 531 17.90 -20.02 4.42
C LEU A 531 19.31 -19.42 4.51
N THR A 532 19.96 -19.16 3.37
CA THR A 532 21.34 -18.64 3.33
C THR A 532 21.46 -17.19 3.80
N PHE A 533 20.36 -16.43 3.82
CA PHE A 533 20.36 -15.07 4.35
C PHE A 533 19.45 -14.87 5.56
N MET A 534 18.28 -15.52 5.64
CA MET A 534 17.37 -15.33 6.76
C MET A 534 17.92 -15.89 8.07
N ILE A 535 18.66 -17.00 8.05
CA ILE A 535 19.30 -17.54 9.26
C ILE A 535 20.36 -16.56 9.77
N PRO A 536 21.41 -16.17 8.99
CA PRO A 536 22.37 -15.16 9.43
C PRO A 536 21.75 -13.83 9.88
N ILE A 537 20.72 -13.35 9.17
CA ILE A 537 20.03 -12.10 9.51
C ILE A 537 19.35 -12.21 10.87
N SER A 538 18.70 -13.34 11.14
CA SER A 538 18.01 -13.57 12.41
C SER A 538 19.00 -13.71 13.57
N GLU A 539 20.14 -14.36 13.35
CA GLU A 539 21.22 -14.45 14.34
C GLU A 539 21.87 -13.09 14.65
N MET A 540 21.99 -12.22 13.64
CA MET A 540 22.54 -10.86 13.80
C MET A 540 21.52 -9.85 14.32
N SER A 541 20.23 -10.16 14.22
CA SER A 541 19.15 -9.25 14.61
C SER A 541 19.20 -8.97 16.10
N SER A 542 18.99 -7.70 16.45
CA SER A 542 18.95 -7.26 17.85
C SER A 542 17.56 -7.34 18.45
N ASP A 543 16.51 -7.19 17.63
CA ASP A 543 15.13 -7.21 18.08
C ASP A 543 14.18 -7.68 16.94
N PRO A 544 14.21 -8.99 16.60
CA PRO A 544 13.36 -9.54 15.55
C PRO A 544 11.92 -9.76 16.01
N ILE A 545 10.95 -9.63 15.10
CA ILE A 545 9.55 -9.93 15.40
C ILE A 545 8.80 -10.57 14.24
N GLN A 546 7.85 -11.46 14.57
CA GLN A 546 6.88 -12.00 13.63
C GLN A 546 5.49 -11.36 13.85
N ILE A 547 4.91 -10.82 12.79
CA ILE A 547 3.51 -10.40 12.74
C ILE A 547 2.64 -11.63 12.46
N LYS A 548 1.69 -11.94 13.34
CA LYS A 548 0.74 -13.05 13.16
C LYS A 548 -0.44 -12.68 12.24
N ALA A 549 -0.14 -11.94 11.17
CA ALA A 549 -1.07 -11.53 10.11
C ALA A 549 -0.72 -12.20 8.79
N PRO A 550 -1.70 -12.69 7.99
CA PRO A 550 -1.45 -13.24 6.67
C PRO A 550 -1.21 -12.08 5.68
N LEU A 551 0.04 -11.60 5.60
CA LEU A 551 0.36 -10.44 4.74
C LEU A 551 0.74 -10.83 3.32
N TYR A 552 0.96 -12.11 3.08
CA TYR A 552 1.55 -12.63 1.86
C TYR A 552 0.73 -13.79 1.29
N LEU A 553 0.43 -13.72 0.00
CA LEU A 553 -0.17 -14.78 -0.78
C LEU A 553 0.94 -15.57 -1.45
N TRP A 554 1.08 -16.83 -1.04
CA TRP A 554 2.04 -17.76 -1.61
C TRP A 554 1.35 -18.72 -2.57
N GLU A 555 1.73 -18.70 -3.84
CA GLU A 555 1.26 -19.62 -4.88
C GLU A 555 2.37 -20.63 -5.25
N PRO A 556 2.40 -21.83 -4.64
CA PRO A 556 3.46 -22.80 -4.89
C PRO A 556 3.41 -23.33 -6.32
N ARG A 557 4.51 -23.16 -7.07
CA ARG A 557 4.66 -23.71 -8.43
C ARG A 557 5.39 -25.04 -8.50
N THR A 558 6.25 -25.30 -7.52
CA THR A 558 7.02 -26.54 -7.46
C THR A 558 6.17 -27.61 -6.79
N LYS A 559 6.17 -28.82 -7.37
CA LYS A 559 5.55 -29.97 -6.71
C LYS A 559 6.35 -30.33 -5.47
N ASP A 560 5.68 -30.50 -4.35
CA ASP A 560 6.28 -31.05 -3.12
C ASP A 560 6.49 -32.56 -3.28
N ASP A 561 7.61 -32.92 -3.91
CA ASP A 561 8.07 -34.29 -4.11
C ASP A 561 9.29 -34.64 -3.24
N ASP A 562 9.71 -35.90 -3.27
CA ASP A 562 10.81 -36.38 -2.44
C ASP A 562 12.15 -35.69 -2.77
N SER A 563 12.33 -35.23 -4.01
CA SER A 563 13.52 -34.47 -4.41
C SER A 563 13.52 -33.07 -3.80
N HIS A 564 12.36 -32.43 -3.73
CA HIS A 564 12.19 -31.12 -3.09
C HIS A 564 12.49 -31.21 -1.58
N ARG A 565 11.95 -32.23 -0.90
CA ARG A 565 12.23 -32.47 0.54
C ARG A 565 13.69 -32.81 0.80
N ALA A 566 14.33 -33.60 -0.08
CA ALA A 566 15.74 -33.92 0.05
C ALA A 566 16.63 -32.65 -0.09
N ALA A 567 16.27 -31.75 -1.00
CA ALA A 567 16.98 -30.49 -1.17
C ALA A 567 16.81 -29.55 0.03
N ASP A 568 15.63 -29.52 0.65
CA ASP A 568 15.38 -28.76 1.89
C ASP A 568 16.30 -29.25 3.01
N LEU A 569 16.24 -30.55 3.30
CA LEU A 569 17.07 -31.18 4.33
C LEU A 569 18.58 -30.99 4.07
N HIS A 570 19.01 -31.01 2.80
CA HIS A 570 20.40 -30.71 2.43
C HIS A 570 20.79 -29.28 2.79
N THR A 571 20.02 -28.28 2.35
CA THR A 571 20.31 -26.86 2.65
C THR A 571 20.25 -26.59 4.15
N ILE A 572 19.29 -27.19 4.87
CA ILE A 572 19.22 -27.12 6.34
C ILE A 572 20.48 -27.68 7.00
N SER A 573 20.92 -28.87 6.59
CA SER A 573 22.13 -29.52 7.11
C SER A 573 23.38 -28.67 6.83
N LEU A 574 23.48 -28.14 5.61
CA LEU A 574 24.56 -27.24 5.21
C LEU A 574 24.58 -25.99 6.10
N MET A 575 23.43 -25.34 6.31
CA MET A 575 23.35 -24.20 7.19
C MET A 575 23.77 -24.59 8.60
N ARG A 576 23.22 -25.65 9.20
CA ARG A 576 23.62 -26.11 10.55
C ARG A 576 25.11 -26.42 10.71
N SER A 577 25.80 -26.80 9.63
CA SER A 577 27.25 -27.07 9.65
C SER A 577 28.13 -25.81 9.69
N ARG A 578 27.57 -24.63 9.34
CA ARG A 578 28.30 -23.36 9.31
C ARG A 578 28.32 -22.69 10.67
N ASN A 579 29.32 -21.84 10.88
CA ASN A 579 29.44 -21.04 12.10
C ASN A 579 28.25 -20.06 12.21
N PRO A 580 27.60 -19.99 13.38
CA PRO A 580 26.60 -18.96 13.66
C PRO A 580 27.17 -17.54 13.61
N TYR A 581 26.35 -16.58 13.21
CA TYR A 581 26.63 -15.17 13.41
C TYR A 581 26.29 -14.78 14.86
N GLY A 582 26.95 -13.73 15.36
CA GLY A 582 26.59 -13.11 16.63
C GLY A 582 25.70 -11.89 16.42
N GLU A 583 24.93 -11.52 17.46
CA GLU A 583 24.13 -10.30 17.50
C GLU A 583 24.97 -9.09 17.02
N TYR A 584 24.44 -8.35 16.04
CA TYR A 584 25.11 -7.19 15.49
C TYR A 584 24.52 -5.89 16.04
N ARG A 585 25.33 -5.17 16.80
CA ARG A 585 24.98 -3.84 17.30
C ARG A 585 25.45 -2.76 16.34
N VAL A 586 24.51 -2.00 15.79
CA VAL A 586 24.80 -0.85 14.93
C VAL A 586 25.64 0.18 15.71
N PRO A 587 26.87 0.52 15.26
CA PRO A 587 27.71 1.52 15.93
C PRO A 587 26.98 2.86 16.02
N LYS A 588 26.97 3.49 17.20
CA LYS A 588 26.36 4.82 17.41
C LYS A 588 27.32 5.91 16.94
N VAL A 589 26.98 6.60 15.85
CA VAL A 589 27.77 7.71 15.29
C VAL A 589 27.07 9.03 15.58
N LEU A 590 27.78 9.96 16.22
CA LEU A 590 27.24 11.24 16.67
C LEU A 590 26.63 12.07 15.53
N GLY A 591 25.34 12.40 15.60
CA GLY A 591 24.69 13.21 14.58
C GLY A 591 24.43 12.47 13.25
N GLU A 592 24.60 11.15 13.22
CA GLU A 592 24.16 10.32 12.10
C GLU A 592 22.64 10.29 12.02
N ILE A 593 22.09 10.69 10.89
CA ILE A 593 20.64 10.68 10.66
C ILE A 593 20.18 9.22 10.52
N ARG A 594 19.30 8.82 11.43
CA ARG A 594 18.72 7.48 11.53
C ARG A 594 17.21 7.51 11.33
N PRO A 595 16.62 6.42 10.83
CA PRO A 595 15.17 6.27 10.82
C PRO A 595 14.62 6.21 12.26
N PRO A 596 13.36 6.63 12.47
CA PRO A 596 12.74 6.76 13.79
C PRO A 596 12.93 5.55 14.71
N GLY A 597 12.61 4.34 14.25
CA GLY A 597 12.73 3.15 15.11
C GLY A 597 14.14 2.86 15.63
N MET A 598 15.18 3.24 14.89
CA MET A 598 16.56 3.07 15.36
C MET A 598 16.95 4.07 16.46
N LEU A 599 16.10 5.07 16.75
CA LEU A 599 16.29 6.04 17.84
C LEU A 599 15.62 5.56 19.13
N VAL A 600 14.81 4.49 19.05
CA VAL A 600 14.22 3.85 20.23
C VAL A 600 15.36 3.30 21.10
N ASN A 601 15.30 3.56 22.40
CA ASN A 601 16.33 3.18 23.39
C ASN A 601 17.72 3.84 23.17
N GLU A 602 17.82 4.93 22.42
CA GLU A 602 19.12 5.60 22.16
C GLU A 602 19.45 6.79 23.07
N PHE A 603 18.51 7.25 23.90
CA PHE A 603 18.65 8.47 24.69
C PHE A 603 18.20 8.27 26.13
N SER A 604 18.76 9.07 27.03
CA SER A 604 18.59 9.04 28.48
C SER A 604 18.44 10.46 29.03
N LYS A 605 18.27 10.60 30.35
CA LYS A 605 18.07 11.91 30.98
C LYS A 605 19.26 12.86 30.72
N GLY A 606 18.97 14.01 30.11
CA GLY A 606 19.96 15.02 29.71
C GLY A 606 20.32 14.98 28.22
N ASP A 607 19.90 13.94 27.50
CA ASP A 607 20.05 13.83 26.05
C ASP A 607 18.95 14.63 25.33
N VAL A 608 19.25 14.98 24.08
CA VAL A 608 18.33 15.69 23.18
C VAL A 608 18.08 14.83 21.96
N LEU A 609 16.82 14.43 21.76
CA LEU A 609 16.35 13.79 20.54
C LEU A 609 15.95 14.88 19.54
N ILE A 610 16.55 14.89 18.35
CA ILE A 610 16.17 15.83 17.27
C ILE A 610 15.60 15.03 16.12
N ILE A 611 14.36 15.33 15.71
CA ILE A 611 13.63 14.57 14.69
C ILE A 611 12.90 15.46 13.71
N ARG A 612 12.69 14.93 12.50
CA ARG A 612 11.90 15.57 11.45
C ARG A 612 10.41 15.46 11.78
N HIS A 613 9.61 16.44 11.40
CA HIS A 613 8.15 16.29 11.39
C HIS A 613 7.70 15.04 10.61
N ALA A 614 6.49 14.57 10.91
CA ALA A 614 5.87 13.43 10.24
C ALA A 614 5.40 13.76 8.82
N GLU A 615 4.77 12.79 8.16
CA GLU A 615 4.32 12.91 6.77
C GLU A 615 3.36 14.08 6.58
N LYS A 616 3.75 15.04 5.72
CA LYS A 616 2.96 16.23 5.40
C LYS A 616 1.87 15.92 4.38
N GLU A 617 0.79 16.69 4.43
CA GLU A 617 -0.29 16.64 3.44
C GLU A 617 0.17 17.13 2.05
N ASP A 618 -0.36 16.52 0.99
CA ASP A 618 -0.05 16.91 -0.39
C ASP A 618 -0.86 18.11 -0.88
N ARG A 619 -2.07 18.32 -0.34
CA ARG A 619 -2.95 19.45 -0.68
C ARG A 619 -2.96 20.50 0.43
N GLN A 620 -3.15 21.74 0.01
CA GLN A 620 -3.38 22.88 0.89
C GLN A 620 -4.91 23.01 1.00
N ASP A 621 -5.50 22.70 2.15
CA ASP A 621 -6.92 22.98 2.35
C ASP A 621 -7.14 24.49 2.25
N TYR A 622 -8.17 24.91 1.50
CA TYR A 622 -8.45 26.32 1.14
C TYR A 622 -8.62 27.28 2.34
N LEU A 623 -8.64 26.78 3.57
CA LEU A 623 -8.81 27.55 4.81
C LEU A 623 -7.50 27.76 5.59
N SER A 624 -6.43 27.01 5.33
CA SER A 624 -5.14 27.12 6.03
C SER A 624 -3.99 27.33 5.04
N THR A 625 -3.20 28.38 5.22
CA THR A 625 -2.01 28.63 4.40
C THR A 625 -0.86 27.67 4.74
N GLU A 626 -0.87 26.98 5.89
CA GLU A 626 0.12 25.95 6.26
C GLU A 626 -0.44 24.53 6.20
N ARG A 627 0.33 23.62 5.59
CA ARG A 627 0.04 22.18 5.51
C ARG A 627 0.27 21.49 6.85
N GLY A 628 -0.68 20.66 7.27
CA GLY A 628 -0.55 19.80 8.43
C GLY A 628 0.17 18.49 8.12
N ILE A 629 0.08 17.55 9.04
CA ILE A 629 0.46 16.15 8.83
C ILE A 629 -0.74 15.30 8.40
N THR A 630 -0.48 14.22 7.67
CA THR A 630 -1.53 13.28 7.27
C THR A 630 -2.08 12.50 8.47
N GLU A 631 -3.30 11.96 8.38
CA GLU A 631 -3.86 11.05 9.40
C GLU A 631 -2.93 9.85 9.70
N ARG A 632 -2.14 9.45 8.71
CA ARG A 632 -1.08 8.46 8.90
C ARG A 632 0.09 9.03 9.71
N GLY A 633 0.56 10.22 9.37
CA GLY A 633 1.59 10.93 10.12
C GLY A 633 1.21 11.11 11.59
N GLU A 634 -0.06 11.40 11.89
CA GLU A 634 -0.58 11.47 13.26
C GLU A 634 -0.42 10.14 14.00
N ARG A 635 -0.91 9.05 13.39
CA ARG A 635 -0.83 7.69 13.97
C ARG A 635 0.59 7.20 14.17
N GLU A 636 1.46 7.42 13.18
CA GLU A 636 2.88 7.03 13.26
C GLU A 636 3.62 7.85 14.33
N SER A 637 3.28 9.13 14.49
CA SER A 637 3.83 10.00 15.54
C SER A 637 3.41 9.54 16.94
N GLU A 638 2.13 9.22 17.11
CA GLU A 638 1.61 8.70 18.39
C GLU A 638 2.23 7.34 18.73
N LEU A 639 2.33 6.43 17.74
CA LEU A 639 3.01 5.15 17.90
C LEU A 639 4.47 5.35 18.31
N PHE A 640 5.22 6.14 17.56
CA PHE A 640 6.63 6.38 17.85
C PHE A 640 6.81 6.99 19.25
N GLY A 641 6.01 8.00 19.61
CA GLY A 641 6.01 8.60 20.94
C GLY A 641 5.76 7.60 22.08
N SER A 642 4.93 6.58 21.85
CA SER A 642 4.66 5.52 22.82
C SER A 642 5.81 4.52 23.01
N CYS A 643 6.73 4.46 22.06
CA CYS A 643 7.91 3.59 22.12
C CYS A 643 9.13 4.29 22.75
N LEU A 644 9.08 5.62 22.87
CA LEU A 644 10.16 6.41 23.42
C LEU A 644 10.17 6.32 24.95
N GLU A 645 11.38 6.39 25.54
CA GLU A 645 11.51 6.69 26.96
C GLU A 645 10.80 8.01 27.31
N HIS A 646 10.62 8.26 28.60
CA HIS A 646 9.95 9.46 29.10
C HIS A 646 10.60 10.76 28.59
N ILE A 647 9.80 11.63 27.98
CA ILE A 647 10.22 12.95 27.49
C ILE A 647 9.63 14.04 28.39
N ASP A 648 10.50 14.79 29.07
CA ASP A 648 10.08 15.88 29.98
C ASP A 648 9.58 17.13 29.23
N LEU A 649 10.10 17.35 28.01
CA LEU A 649 9.84 18.54 27.22
C LEU A 649 9.87 18.25 25.72
N PHE A 650 8.77 18.56 25.04
CA PHE A 650 8.73 18.65 23.59
C PHE A 650 8.97 20.09 23.15
N VAL A 651 9.79 20.26 22.12
CA VAL A 651 10.11 21.55 21.52
C VAL A 651 9.83 21.48 20.03
N CYS A 652 9.13 22.45 19.48
CA CYS A 652 8.89 22.52 18.05
C CYS A 652 9.01 23.96 17.53
N SER A 653 9.09 24.09 16.21
CA SER A 653 8.91 25.39 15.56
C SER A 653 7.44 25.82 15.58
N GLU A 654 7.19 27.07 15.21
CA GLU A 654 5.86 27.65 15.01
C GLU A 654 5.06 27.01 13.87
N ILE A 655 5.71 26.20 13.04
CA ILE A 655 5.11 25.60 11.86
C ILE A 655 4.17 24.45 12.24
N ARG A 656 2.94 24.49 11.70
CA ARG A 656 1.83 23.58 12.04
C ARG A 656 2.23 22.09 12.07
N ARG A 657 2.87 21.60 11.01
CA ARG A 657 3.30 20.18 10.93
C ARG A 657 4.27 19.75 12.03
N THR A 658 5.13 20.65 12.51
CA THR A 658 6.06 20.34 13.63
C THR A 658 5.31 20.29 14.95
N SER A 659 4.36 21.21 15.18
CA SER A 659 3.53 21.20 16.38
C SER A 659 2.57 20.01 16.42
N GLU A 660 1.95 19.63 15.30
CA GLU A 660 1.06 18.45 15.23
C GLU A 660 1.84 17.16 15.48
N THR A 661 3.03 17.02 14.87
CA THR A 661 3.91 15.87 15.13
C THR A 661 4.30 15.80 16.61
N ALA A 662 4.76 16.91 17.19
CA ALA A 662 5.14 16.97 18.61
C ALA A 662 3.96 16.67 19.55
N TYR A 663 2.77 17.17 19.21
CA TYR A 663 1.53 16.90 19.95
C TYR A 663 1.15 15.42 19.92
N CYS A 664 1.15 14.80 18.74
CA CYS A 664 0.86 13.37 18.60
C CYS A 664 1.88 12.50 19.34
N MET A 665 3.18 12.83 19.24
CA MET A 665 4.22 12.14 20.01
C MET A 665 4.04 12.30 21.52
N ASN A 666 3.75 13.52 21.99
CA ASN A 666 3.46 13.78 23.40
C ASN A 666 2.29 12.93 23.89
N LYS A 667 1.20 12.87 23.11
CA LYS A 667 0.05 12.02 23.42
C LYS A 667 0.46 10.55 23.55
N GLY A 668 1.25 10.03 22.60
CA GLY A 668 1.79 8.67 22.65
C GLY A 668 2.67 8.41 23.88
N ASN A 669 3.46 9.41 24.30
CA ASN A 669 4.35 9.33 25.45
C ASN A 669 3.64 9.48 26.81
N GLY A 670 2.31 9.71 26.82
CA GLY A 670 1.48 9.80 28.03
C GLY A 670 0.71 11.13 28.21
N GLY A 671 0.92 12.11 27.33
CA GLY A 671 0.10 13.33 27.19
C GLY A 671 0.24 14.41 28.26
N GLY A 672 1.10 14.20 29.27
CA GLY A 672 1.24 15.09 30.44
C GLY A 672 2.35 16.15 30.35
N PHE A 673 3.01 16.31 29.22
CA PHE A 673 4.29 17.04 29.14
C PHE A 673 4.18 18.47 28.63
N ASN A 674 5.23 19.24 28.91
CA ASN A 674 5.35 20.60 28.40
C ASN A 674 5.66 20.56 26.91
N LEU A 675 4.87 21.27 26.10
CA LEU A 675 5.16 21.57 24.71
C LEU A 675 5.59 23.04 24.61
N MET A 676 6.79 23.29 24.12
CA MET A 676 7.33 24.63 23.90
C MET A 676 7.45 24.90 22.40
N ILE A 677 6.84 26.00 21.95
CA ILE A 677 7.03 26.52 20.61
C ILE A 677 8.15 27.55 20.66
N ASP A 678 9.22 27.33 19.90
CA ASP A 678 10.37 28.24 19.86
C ASP A 678 10.85 28.43 18.41
N PRO A 679 10.72 29.65 17.84
CA PRO A 679 11.13 29.92 16.46
C PRO A 679 12.62 29.76 16.18
N LEU A 680 13.48 29.68 17.20
CA LEU A 680 14.89 29.37 17.00
C LEU A 680 15.07 28.03 16.29
N PHE A 681 14.10 27.12 16.38
CA PHE A 681 14.13 25.80 15.73
C PHE A 681 13.66 25.81 14.27
N ASN A 682 13.59 27.00 13.66
CA ASN A 682 13.34 27.24 12.25
C ASN A 682 14.25 28.39 11.75
N ALA A 683 15.52 28.08 11.45
CA ALA A 683 16.53 29.10 11.14
C ALA A 683 16.22 29.96 9.90
N LEU A 684 15.43 29.41 8.97
CA LEU A 684 15.16 30.00 7.65
C LEU A 684 13.93 30.91 7.65
N ARG A 685 13.47 31.31 8.83
CA ARG A 685 12.35 32.23 9.05
C ARG A 685 12.58 33.64 8.48
N TYR A 686 13.82 34.03 8.19
CA TYR A 686 14.18 35.45 8.01
C TYR A 686 13.45 36.18 6.87
N ASP A 687 12.92 35.46 5.88
CA ASP A 687 11.88 35.89 4.95
C ASP A 687 11.50 34.64 4.12
N TYR A 688 10.31 34.06 4.34
CA TYR A 688 9.92 32.83 3.64
C TYR A 688 9.84 33.02 2.12
N SER A 689 9.44 34.21 1.67
CA SER A 689 9.45 34.56 0.24
C SER A 689 10.88 34.56 -0.28
N LYS A 690 11.82 35.15 0.48
CA LYS A 690 13.23 35.13 0.13
C LYS A 690 13.84 33.73 0.13
N TRP A 691 13.44 32.89 1.08
CA TRP A 691 13.85 31.48 1.11
C TRP A 691 13.39 30.74 -0.15
N CYS A 692 12.14 30.93 -0.56
CA CYS A 692 11.62 30.39 -1.82
C CYS A 692 12.42 30.90 -3.02
N GLU A 693 12.68 32.21 -3.11
CA GLU A 693 13.50 32.80 -4.19
C GLU A 693 14.91 32.17 -4.25
N LEU A 694 15.59 32.06 -3.10
CA LEU A 694 16.92 31.47 -3.03
C LEU A 694 16.86 30.00 -3.46
N LYS A 695 15.85 29.25 -2.97
CA LYS A 695 15.61 27.84 -3.28
C LYS A 695 15.42 27.61 -4.78
N ASP A 696 14.65 28.46 -5.43
CA ASP A 696 14.41 28.38 -6.87
C ASP A 696 15.68 28.73 -7.66
N LYS A 697 16.51 29.65 -7.14
CA LYS A 697 17.74 30.11 -7.81
C LYS A 697 18.90 29.13 -7.70
N TYR A 698 19.18 28.60 -6.51
CA TYR A 698 20.39 27.81 -6.24
C TYR A 698 20.12 26.33 -6.02
N GLY A 699 18.86 25.96 -5.76
CA GLY A 699 18.50 24.63 -5.32
C GLY A 699 18.73 24.43 -3.83
N TYR A 700 17.98 23.49 -3.26
CA TYR A 700 17.91 23.27 -1.80
C TYR A 700 19.26 22.96 -1.15
N LEU A 701 20.04 22.04 -1.72
CA LEU A 701 21.29 21.60 -1.12
C LEU A 701 22.40 22.63 -1.20
N GLU A 702 22.42 23.37 -2.30
CA GLU A 702 23.42 24.40 -2.50
C GLU A 702 23.23 25.54 -1.50
N ILE A 703 21.99 25.88 -1.16
CA ILE A 703 21.73 26.90 -0.14
C ILE A 703 22.19 26.46 1.24
N LEU A 704 21.98 25.20 1.63
CA LEU A 704 22.47 24.71 2.92
C LEU A 704 24.00 24.74 2.97
N ARG A 705 24.67 24.41 1.86
CA ARG A 705 26.12 24.54 1.71
C ARG A 705 26.57 25.99 1.85
N MET A 706 26.00 26.89 1.05
CA MET A 706 26.30 28.31 1.04
C MET A 706 26.04 28.96 2.40
N TRP A 707 24.98 28.54 3.10
CA TRP A 707 24.64 29.07 4.42
C TRP A 707 25.69 28.64 5.45
N ARG A 708 26.02 27.34 5.48
CA ARG A 708 27.09 26.81 6.33
C ARG A 708 28.43 27.49 6.08
N ASP A 709 28.74 27.76 4.83
CA ASP A 709 30.01 28.35 4.39
C ASP A 709 29.97 29.91 4.49
N ASN A 710 28.89 30.49 5.04
CA ASN A 710 28.66 31.93 5.20
C ASN A 710 28.83 32.72 3.88
N GLU A 711 28.39 32.15 2.76
CA GLU A 711 28.51 32.74 1.41
C GLU A 711 27.41 33.77 1.09
N PHE A 712 26.34 33.84 1.90
CA PHE A 712 25.27 34.83 1.73
C PHE A 712 25.70 36.23 2.22
N LYS A 713 25.41 37.28 1.43
CA LYS A 713 25.73 38.67 1.78
C LYS A 713 24.50 39.36 2.38
N ASN A 714 24.69 40.41 3.17
CA ASN A 714 23.65 41.37 3.56
C ASN A 714 22.39 40.82 4.26
N GLY A 715 22.54 39.91 5.23
CA GLY A 715 21.41 39.52 6.10
C GLY A 715 20.30 38.73 5.41
N GLU A 716 20.55 38.18 4.21
CA GLU A 716 19.63 37.28 3.51
C GLU A 716 19.30 36.02 4.32
N LEU A 717 20.27 35.53 5.09
CA LEU A 717 20.12 34.50 6.11
C LEU A 717 20.93 34.89 7.36
N PRO A 718 20.55 34.41 8.57
CA PRO A 718 21.32 34.66 9.78
C PRO A 718 22.73 34.05 9.66
N ASP A 719 23.74 34.68 10.28
CA ASP A 719 25.09 34.11 10.34
C ASP A 719 25.06 32.70 10.94
N PHE A 720 25.59 31.73 10.20
CA PHE A 720 25.47 30.30 10.55
C PHE A 720 26.11 29.99 11.90
N ARG A 721 27.26 30.60 12.18
CA ARG A 721 28.00 30.37 13.42
C ARG A 721 27.26 30.95 14.62
N THR A 722 26.83 32.19 14.54
CA THR A 722 26.06 32.89 15.58
C THR A 722 24.75 32.17 15.88
N TYR A 723 24.05 31.73 14.83
CA TYR A 723 22.85 30.91 14.94
C TYR A 723 23.15 29.57 15.65
N SER A 724 24.17 28.85 15.20
CA SER A 724 24.56 27.55 15.75
C SER A 724 24.93 27.63 17.24
N VAL A 725 25.70 28.64 17.63
CA VAL A 725 26.05 28.89 19.04
C VAL A 725 24.80 29.14 19.88
N SER A 726 23.91 30.03 19.41
CA SER A 726 22.64 30.34 20.10
C SER A 726 21.75 29.10 20.23
N PHE A 727 21.69 28.28 19.19
CA PHE A 727 20.92 27.04 19.16
C PHE A 727 21.45 26.01 20.18
N LEU A 728 22.76 25.76 20.19
CA LEU A 728 23.38 24.80 21.11
C LEU A 728 23.29 25.27 22.57
N GLU A 729 23.46 26.57 22.84
CA GLU A 729 23.24 27.15 24.18
C GLU A 729 21.81 26.97 24.66
N LYS A 730 20.84 27.21 23.78
CA LYS A 730 19.42 26.98 24.08
C LYS A 730 19.16 25.50 24.37
N LEU A 731 19.68 24.59 23.55
CA LEU A 731 19.57 23.15 23.80
C LEU A 731 20.11 22.74 25.17
N LEU A 732 21.32 23.19 25.53
CA LEU A 732 21.92 22.89 26.83
C LEU A 732 21.08 23.40 28.02
N LYS A 733 20.46 24.57 27.87
CA LYS A 733 19.58 25.12 28.90
C LYS A 733 18.29 24.31 29.02
N LEU A 734 17.71 23.89 27.90
CA LEU A 734 16.46 23.13 27.88
C LEU A 734 16.64 21.70 28.39
N SER A 735 17.78 21.06 28.08
CA SER A 735 18.08 19.68 28.49
C SER A 735 18.70 19.56 29.89
N GLU A 736 18.81 20.65 30.64
CA GLU A 736 19.34 20.61 32.00
C GLU A 736 18.41 19.81 32.92
N GLY A 737 18.86 18.60 33.27
CA GLY A 737 18.10 17.67 34.09
C GLY A 737 16.79 17.19 33.45
N LYS A 738 16.67 17.28 32.12
CA LYS A 738 15.47 16.91 31.36
C LYS A 738 15.83 16.12 30.11
N THR A 739 14.98 15.18 29.74
CA THR A 739 14.95 14.56 28.42
C THR A 739 14.15 15.44 27.47
N VAL A 740 14.76 15.86 26.36
CA VAL A 740 14.13 16.82 25.44
C VAL A 740 13.96 16.20 24.06
N CYS A 741 12.76 16.31 23.48
CA CYS A 741 12.51 15.98 22.09
C CYS A 741 12.24 17.25 21.28
N VAL A 742 13.02 17.43 20.22
CA VAL A 742 12.92 18.57 19.31
C VAL A 742 12.36 18.09 17.97
N VAL A 743 11.18 18.57 17.62
CA VAL A 743 10.55 18.33 16.32
C VAL A 743 10.80 19.52 15.40
N THR A 744 11.52 19.27 14.31
CA THR A 744 11.93 20.31 13.37
C THR A 744 11.83 19.83 11.91
N HIS A 745 12.45 20.56 10.99
CA HIS A 745 12.43 20.30 9.56
C HIS A 745 13.70 19.56 9.11
N ASP A 746 13.63 18.95 7.92
CA ASP A 746 14.76 18.28 7.28
C ASP A 746 16.00 19.17 7.16
N HIS A 747 15.84 20.43 6.75
CA HIS A 747 16.95 21.38 6.62
C HIS A 747 17.69 21.60 7.94
N MET A 748 16.94 21.70 9.04
CA MET A 748 17.53 21.87 10.37
C MET A 748 18.33 20.63 10.78
N ILE A 749 17.82 19.45 10.48
CA ILE A 749 18.50 18.19 10.79
C ILE A 749 19.78 18.05 9.98
N CYS A 750 19.75 18.36 8.69
CA CYS A 750 20.96 18.38 7.85
C CYS A 750 22.02 19.36 8.39
N VAL A 751 21.59 20.57 8.77
CA VAL A 751 22.47 21.61 9.32
C VAL A 751 23.09 21.15 10.62
N LEU A 752 22.29 20.68 11.57
CA LEU A 752 22.79 20.23 12.86
C LEU A 752 23.70 19.01 12.73
N SER A 753 23.34 18.04 11.89
CA SER A 753 24.20 16.89 11.57
C SER A 753 25.57 17.32 11.02
N SER A 754 25.60 18.39 10.21
CA SER A 754 26.86 18.94 9.67
C SER A 754 27.76 19.58 10.74
N ILE A 755 27.17 20.23 11.76
CA ILE A 755 27.92 20.80 12.91
C ILE A 755 28.73 19.70 13.61
N PHE A 756 28.15 18.50 13.73
CA PHE A 756 28.80 17.35 14.35
C PHE A 756 29.68 16.52 13.40
N LYS A 757 29.89 17.00 12.16
CA LYS A 757 30.82 16.45 11.14
C LYS A 757 30.50 15.04 10.62
N VAL A 758 29.23 14.62 10.64
CA VAL A 758 28.89 13.22 10.31
C VAL A 758 28.17 13.04 8.98
N CYS A 759 27.20 13.89 8.61
CA CYS A 759 26.39 13.59 7.43
C CYS A 759 26.53 14.62 6.29
N LYS A 760 26.84 14.10 5.10
CA LYS A 760 26.69 14.78 3.80
C LYS A 760 25.37 14.39 3.10
N SER A 761 24.56 13.51 3.72
CA SER A 761 23.31 13.04 3.12
C SER A 761 22.22 14.11 3.20
N SER A 762 21.52 14.29 2.08
CA SER A 762 20.38 15.19 1.94
C SER A 762 19.04 14.56 2.32
N ASN A 763 18.99 13.24 2.50
CA ASN A 763 17.74 12.52 2.69
C ASN A 763 17.49 12.27 4.18
N VAL A 764 16.64 13.08 4.80
CA VAL A 764 16.17 12.89 6.17
C VAL A 764 14.82 12.19 6.11
N PRO A 765 14.65 10.95 6.60
CA PRO A 765 13.34 10.30 6.61
C PRO A 765 12.35 11.07 7.48
N TYR A 766 11.04 10.92 7.23
CA TYR A 766 10.04 11.49 8.17
C TYR A 766 10.18 10.84 9.54
N MET A 767 10.11 11.67 10.58
CA MET A 767 10.46 11.30 11.96
C MET A 767 11.89 10.78 12.15
N GLY A 768 12.71 10.80 11.08
CA GLY A 768 14.13 10.51 11.14
C GLY A 768 14.88 11.64 11.81
N GLY A 769 16.03 11.31 12.39
CA GLY A 769 16.72 12.22 13.29
C GLY A 769 17.96 11.62 13.91
N PHE A 770 18.41 12.20 15.01
CA PHE A 770 19.53 11.70 15.80
C PHE A 770 19.43 12.15 17.26
N VAL A 771 20.15 11.45 18.13
CA VAL A 771 20.31 11.80 19.54
C VAL A 771 21.62 12.57 19.73
N LEU A 772 21.57 13.66 20.48
CA LEU A 772 22.75 14.39 20.95
C LEU A 772 22.91 14.22 22.44
N LYS A 773 24.08 13.74 22.87
CA LYS A 773 24.41 13.71 24.30
C LYS A 773 24.82 15.09 24.77
N ARG A 774 24.50 15.41 26.03
CA ARG A 774 24.84 16.70 26.63
C ARG A 774 26.32 17.04 26.50
N ASP A 775 27.21 16.09 26.80
CA ASP A 775 28.66 16.29 26.75
C ASP A 775 29.16 16.60 25.35
N GLU A 776 28.53 16.02 24.32
CA GLU A 776 28.85 16.28 22.92
C GLU A 776 28.42 17.69 22.51
N ILE A 777 27.25 18.14 22.96
CA ILE A 777 26.80 19.52 22.77
C ILE A 777 27.77 20.51 23.42
N VAL A 778 28.19 20.26 24.67
CA VAL A 778 29.17 21.12 25.38
C VAL A 778 30.51 21.16 24.64
N LYS A 779 31.03 19.99 24.24
CA LYS A 779 32.30 19.88 23.53
C LYS A 779 32.28 20.66 22.21
N THR A 780 31.23 20.48 21.41
CA THR A 780 31.05 21.17 20.13
C THR A 780 30.88 22.67 20.32
N LEU A 781 30.07 23.10 21.30
CA LEU A 781 29.87 24.51 21.62
C LEU A 781 31.20 25.20 22.00
N ASN A 782 32.02 24.55 22.83
CA ASN A 782 33.33 25.09 23.21
C ASN A 782 34.26 25.22 21.99
N GLN A 783 34.30 24.21 21.12
CA GLN A 783 35.07 24.29 19.87
C GLN A 783 34.62 25.46 18.99
N MET A 784 33.30 25.64 18.84
CA MET A 784 32.72 26.74 18.06
C MET A 784 32.93 28.12 18.68
N LYS A 785 33.19 28.22 20.00
CA LYS A 785 33.53 29.51 20.66
C LYS A 785 35.02 29.85 20.58
N THR A 786 35.89 28.84 20.45
CA THR A 786 37.35 29.01 20.42
C THR A 786 37.96 29.19 19.02
N GLN A 787 37.26 28.75 17.98
CA GLN A 787 37.58 29.04 16.56
C GLN A 787 37.09 30.44 16.17
#